data_AF-A0A2U9AWK2-F1
#
_entry.id   AF-A0A2U9AWK2-F1
#
_cell.length_a   1.000
_cell.length_b   1.000
_cell.length_c   1.000
_cell.angle_alpha   90.00
_cell.angle_beta   90.00
_cell.angle_gamma   90.00
#
_symmetry.space_group_name_H-M   'P 1'
#
loop_
_entity.id
_entity.type
_entity.pdbx_description
1 polymer ?
#
loop_
_entity_poly.entity_id
_entity_poly.type
_entity_poly.pdbx_seq_one_letter_code
_entity_poly.pdbx_strand_id
1 'polypeptide(L)'
;MAASSHRITLGPLVAAIDQGTSSTRFLVFNSKTAELLSHHQVEIKQSFPKEGWVEEDPKEILQSVYECMERTCEKLTLLNIDISNIKAIGVTNQRETTLVWDKETGEPLYNAIVWLDLRTQSTVERLINKTPGRNKNHLKHKTGLPISTYFSAVKLRWLMDNVEEVRDAVVSHRAMFGTVDSWLIWCLTGGKSGGVHCTDVTNASRTMLFNIHTLDWDPELCKYFGIPMEILPRVRSSSEIYGLMKSGALSGIPISGCLGDQSAALVGQMCFQDGQAKNTYGTGCFLLLNTGAKPVISDHGLLTTVAYKLGRDKPACYALEGSVAIAGAVVRWLQDNLGIIGSSEELEKLAASVGTSYGCYFVPAFSGLYAPYWEPSARGIICGLTQFTNKSHLAFAALEAVCFQTREILDSMNQDSGIPLTQLQVDGGMTSNRLLMQLQADILCIPVVKPSMPETTALGAAMAAGAAEGVSVWSLSPEDLSEVTSEKFEPQINPEESELRYARWKKAVQRSMNWETMEPVGSENGETSIFSSVPLGFYIMGSMLMLIGAKFLAVTKLSGSPQSFQDMQRNNTVKELLVRKRQKWTCSPEDNNMEHGFKFAKLENFAGDASPHMWGPHAPVNPNSHTHFPPAYPESVDIILEHMQQPGFQGNVAPTAEGKMSLFHWQIQRETQRVGEVSPELLTMQDADGDTYLHIAVAKGRRALAYVLAEKMSQCGSLDMKEHNGQTALQIATATDQHLIVRDLLAHGAQFNTRDSWGRSPLHVCAEKGHFLSLQAIWRTLKGSGQPTDIEMFNYDGLTPLHTAVLYHNSVVEELRRLESPCSYMVMHLVQRKHSFVESIKTLLLMGASLATKDLKSGRTCLHMAAEEANLELMEIIFDQPHSLSIVNVKTFSGNTPLHIASSLQNHHTQVKAVTLLMRNGGEPGTRNLENELPSQLVSGGPIGQKVRQILKGNICMLK
;
A
#
# COMPACT_ATOMS: atom_id res chain seq x y z
N MET A 1 -39.38 -62.18 -5.07
CA MET A 1 -37.92 -62.14 -5.31
C MET A 1 -37.46 -60.72 -5.10
N ALA A 2 -36.86 -60.44 -3.95
CA ALA A 2 -36.30 -59.14 -3.61
C ALA A 2 -34.95 -59.00 -4.31
N ALA A 3 -34.86 -58.12 -5.32
CA ALA A 3 -33.58 -57.72 -5.88
C ALA A 3 -32.87 -56.87 -4.82
N SER A 4 -31.82 -57.42 -4.22
CA SER A 4 -30.91 -56.68 -3.35
C SER A 4 -30.22 -55.59 -4.17
N SER A 5 -30.74 -54.36 -4.15
CA SER A 5 -29.98 -53.20 -4.60
C SER A 5 -28.75 -53.10 -3.69
N HIS A 6 -27.56 -53.33 -4.25
CA HIS A 6 -26.30 -53.12 -3.54
C HIS A 6 -26.25 -51.66 -3.07
N ARG A 7 -26.49 -51.39 -1.78
CA ARG A 7 -26.21 -50.09 -1.17
C ARG A 7 -24.72 -49.84 -1.29
N ILE A 8 -24.34 -48.74 -1.93
CA ILE A 8 -22.94 -48.36 -2.05
C ILE A 8 -22.44 -48.03 -0.64
N THR A 9 -21.55 -48.85 -0.10
CA THR A 9 -20.97 -48.62 1.23
C THR A 9 -19.85 -47.57 1.08
N LEU A 10 -20.26 -46.30 1.01
CA LEU A 10 -19.34 -45.17 1.15
C LEU A 10 -18.92 -45.03 2.62
N GLY A 11 -17.70 -44.55 2.87
CA GLY A 11 -17.18 -44.34 4.23
C GLY A 11 -18.03 -43.36 5.06
N PRO A 12 -17.64 -43.04 6.31
CA PRO A 12 -18.39 -42.06 7.10
C PRO A 12 -18.54 -40.74 6.33
N LEU A 13 -19.74 -40.18 6.36
CA LEU A 13 -20.06 -38.94 5.66
C LEU A 13 -20.12 -37.80 6.67
N VAL A 14 -19.78 -36.60 6.21
CA VAL A 14 -19.92 -35.39 7.01
C VAL A 14 -20.63 -34.35 6.18
N ALA A 15 -21.63 -33.70 6.78
CA ALA A 15 -22.39 -32.67 6.11
C ALA A 15 -21.96 -31.27 6.57
N ALA A 16 -22.22 -30.27 5.74
CA ALA A 16 -22.00 -28.87 6.07
C ALA A 16 -23.20 -28.02 5.63
N ILE A 17 -23.62 -27.13 6.52
CA ILE A 17 -24.50 -26.00 6.21
C ILE A 17 -23.60 -24.83 5.84
N ASP A 18 -23.77 -24.28 4.66
CA ASP A 18 -23.12 -23.05 4.23
C ASP A 18 -24.18 -21.96 4.03
N GLN A 19 -24.31 -21.09 5.03
CA GLN A 19 -25.25 -19.96 5.02
C GLN A 19 -24.51 -18.73 4.48
N GLY A 20 -24.55 -18.54 3.16
CA GLY A 20 -23.99 -17.36 2.51
C GLY A 20 -24.95 -16.18 2.49
N THR A 21 -24.44 -15.02 2.05
CA THR A 21 -25.21 -13.76 1.94
C THR A 21 -26.27 -13.76 0.82
N SER A 22 -26.16 -14.64 -0.19
CA SER A 22 -27.12 -14.70 -1.31
C SER A 22 -27.86 -16.02 -1.41
N SER A 23 -27.36 -17.06 -0.75
CA SER A 23 -27.97 -18.38 -0.77
C SER A 23 -27.51 -19.20 0.42
N THR A 24 -28.33 -20.19 0.76
CA THR A 24 -28.01 -21.24 1.71
C THR A 24 -27.76 -22.53 0.95
N ARG A 25 -26.79 -23.32 1.40
CA ARG A 25 -26.46 -24.61 0.84
C ARG A 25 -26.34 -25.66 1.94
N PHE A 26 -26.65 -26.89 1.58
CA PHE A 26 -26.32 -28.06 2.39
C PHE A 26 -25.57 -29.07 1.53
N LEU A 27 -24.39 -29.48 1.97
CA LEU A 27 -23.45 -30.30 1.22
C LEU A 27 -23.05 -31.52 2.04
N VAL A 28 -22.86 -32.67 1.38
CA VAL A 28 -22.43 -33.91 2.03
C VAL A 28 -21.17 -34.45 1.38
N PHE A 29 -20.14 -34.63 2.20
CA PHE A 29 -18.80 -35.04 1.80
C PHE A 29 -18.47 -36.44 2.31
N ASN A 30 -17.64 -37.14 1.54
CA ASN A 30 -16.96 -38.34 2.02
C ASN A 30 -15.75 -37.95 2.87
N SER A 31 -15.73 -38.38 4.14
CA SER A 31 -14.67 -37.99 5.08
C SER A 31 -13.26 -38.49 4.75
N LYS A 32 -13.14 -39.52 3.92
CA LYS A 32 -11.84 -40.09 3.54
C LYS A 32 -11.26 -39.48 2.28
N THR A 33 -12.11 -39.06 1.35
CA THR A 33 -11.69 -38.59 0.02
C THR A 33 -11.92 -37.10 -0.20
N ALA A 34 -12.59 -36.42 0.73
CA ALA A 34 -13.09 -35.05 0.58
C ALA A 34 -14.04 -34.84 -0.62
N GLU A 35 -14.52 -35.91 -1.24
CA GLU A 35 -15.41 -35.86 -2.41
C GLU A 35 -16.80 -35.35 -2.02
N LEU A 36 -17.33 -34.40 -2.79
CA LEU A 36 -18.69 -33.90 -2.67
C LEU A 36 -19.66 -34.91 -3.31
N LEU A 37 -20.50 -35.54 -2.49
CA LEU A 37 -21.44 -36.59 -2.94
C LEU A 37 -22.80 -36.03 -3.35
N SER A 38 -23.30 -35.02 -2.63
CA SER A 38 -24.59 -34.40 -2.91
C SER A 38 -24.68 -33.01 -2.29
N HIS A 39 -25.51 -32.15 -2.89
CA HIS A 39 -25.84 -30.85 -2.32
C HIS A 39 -27.21 -30.34 -2.81
N HIS A 40 -27.70 -29.33 -2.11
CA HIS A 40 -28.83 -28.50 -2.53
C HIS A 40 -28.55 -27.04 -2.15
N GLN A 41 -29.10 -26.11 -2.92
CA GLN A 41 -28.95 -24.67 -2.73
C GLN A 41 -30.31 -23.98 -2.86
N VAL A 42 -30.60 -23.06 -1.95
CA VAL A 42 -31.77 -22.17 -1.97
C VAL A 42 -31.29 -20.73 -1.89
N GLU A 43 -31.77 -19.86 -2.78
CA GLU A 43 -31.45 -18.43 -2.76
C GLU A 43 -32.17 -17.73 -1.59
N ILE A 44 -31.51 -16.72 -1.01
CA ILE A 44 -32.05 -15.89 0.06
C ILE A 44 -32.39 -14.52 -0.50
N LYS A 45 -33.57 -14.01 -0.18
CA LYS A 45 -33.98 -12.67 -0.54
C LYS A 45 -33.36 -11.64 0.40
N GLN A 46 -32.71 -10.65 -0.19
CA GLN A 46 -32.23 -9.47 0.52
C GLN A 46 -33.28 -8.36 0.47
N SER A 47 -33.49 -7.71 1.60
CA SER A 47 -34.34 -6.53 1.74
C SER A 47 -33.48 -5.26 1.80
N PHE A 48 -33.91 -4.23 1.09
CA PHE A 48 -33.24 -2.92 1.03
C PHE A 48 -34.21 -1.81 1.43
N PRO A 49 -34.53 -1.65 2.73
CA PRO A 49 -35.56 -0.70 3.17
C PRO A 49 -35.22 0.77 2.86
N LYS A 50 -33.93 1.10 2.83
CA LYS A 50 -33.37 2.43 2.54
C LYS A 50 -32.03 2.27 1.82
N GLU A 51 -31.54 3.35 1.23
CA GLU A 51 -30.21 3.40 0.64
C GLU A 51 -29.14 3.02 1.67
N GLY A 52 -28.24 2.10 1.29
CA GLY A 52 -27.19 1.57 2.15
C GLY A 52 -27.66 0.59 3.24
N TRP A 53 -28.97 0.31 3.36
CA TRP A 53 -29.51 -0.62 4.34
C TRP A 53 -29.74 -1.99 3.69
N VAL A 54 -29.27 -3.04 4.35
CA VAL A 54 -29.37 -4.42 3.87
C VAL A 54 -29.77 -5.34 5.02
N GLU A 55 -30.90 -6.01 4.83
CA GLU A 55 -31.53 -6.88 5.82
C GLU A 55 -31.89 -8.24 5.22
N GLU A 56 -31.89 -9.27 6.07
CA GLU A 56 -32.39 -10.61 5.75
C GLU A 56 -33.39 -11.04 6.82
N ASP A 57 -34.44 -11.78 6.43
CA ASP A 57 -35.38 -12.36 7.39
C ASP A 57 -34.75 -13.60 8.06
N PRO A 58 -34.55 -13.61 9.40
CA PRO A 58 -34.00 -14.75 10.11
C PRO A 58 -34.78 -16.07 9.94
N LYS A 59 -36.09 -15.97 9.67
CA LYS A 59 -36.94 -17.14 9.43
C LYS A 59 -36.74 -17.70 8.03
N GLU A 60 -36.55 -16.85 7.04
CA GLU A 60 -36.22 -17.28 5.67
C GLU A 60 -34.87 -17.99 5.64
N ILE A 61 -33.87 -17.43 6.35
CA ILE A 61 -32.56 -18.09 6.55
C ILE A 61 -32.73 -19.48 7.17
N LEU A 62 -33.57 -19.62 8.20
CA LEU A 62 -33.75 -20.92 8.85
C LEU A 62 -34.52 -21.91 7.96
N GLN A 63 -35.55 -21.43 7.25
CA GLN A 63 -36.36 -22.26 6.37
C GLN A 63 -35.54 -22.80 5.19
N SER A 64 -34.68 -21.97 4.59
CA SER A 64 -33.80 -22.39 3.50
C SER A 64 -32.79 -23.47 3.95
N VAL A 65 -32.30 -23.41 5.20
CA VAL A 65 -31.44 -24.45 5.78
C VAL A 65 -32.20 -25.77 5.85
N TYR A 66 -33.42 -25.77 6.41
CA TYR A 66 -34.23 -26.98 6.49
C TYR A 66 -34.53 -27.57 5.11
N GLU A 67 -34.89 -26.73 4.13
CA GLU A 67 -35.15 -27.17 2.77
C GLU A 67 -33.89 -27.78 2.12
N CYS A 68 -32.73 -27.11 2.24
CA CYS A 68 -31.48 -27.64 1.70
C CYS A 68 -31.13 -29.00 2.32
N MET A 69 -31.32 -29.15 3.64
CA MET A 69 -31.08 -30.41 4.35
C MET A 69 -32.00 -31.53 3.86
N GLU A 70 -33.30 -31.28 3.79
CA GLU A 70 -34.31 -32.26 3.35
C GLU A 70 -34.05 -32.69 1.90
N ARG A 71 -33.93 -31.73 0.98
CA ARG A 71 -33.69 -32.00 -0.44
C ARG A 71 -32.39 -32.74 -0.71
N THR A 72 -31.34 -32.47 0.07
CA THR A 72 -30.07 -33.19 -0.08
C THR A 72 -30.18 -34.63 0.44
N CYS A 73 -30.88 -34.85 1.56
CA CYS A 73 -31.16 -36.20 2.05
C CYS A 73 -32.03 -37.02 1.08
N GLU A 74 -33.02 -36.40 0.44
CA GLU A 74 -33.80 -37.00 -0.64
C GLU A 74 -32.90 -37.42 -1.81
N LYS A 75 -32.02 -36.53 -2.28
CA LYS A 75 -31.05 -36.83 -3.35
C LYS A 75 -30.10 -37.98 -2.99
N LEU A 76 -29.57 -38.01 -1.77
CA LEU A 76 -28.72 -39.11 -1.29
C LEU A 76 -29.46 -40.45 -1.32
N THR A 77 -30.73 -40.44 -0.88
CA THR A 77 -31.57 -41.64 -0.91
C THR A 77 -31.80 -42.14 -2.35
N LEU A 78 -32.02 -41.22 -3.31
CA LEU A 78 -32.14 -41.54 -4.74
C LEU A 78 -30.84 -42.10 -5.34
N LEU A 79 -29.69 -41.68 -4.82
CA LEU A 79 -28.37 -42.22 -5.18
C LEU A 79 -28.04 -43.56 -4.48
N ASN A 80 -28.99 -44.14 -3.73
CA ASN A 80 -28.79 -45.33 -2.89
C ASN A 80 -27.68 -45.18 -1.83
N ILE A 81 -27.46 -43.95 -1.35
CA ILE A 81 -26.53 -43.63 -0.26
C ILE A 81 -27.32 -43.55 1.05
N ASP A 82 -26.87 -44.29 2.07
CA ASP A 82 -27.52 -44.34 3.38
C ASP A 82 -27.25 -43.07 4.20
N ILE A 83 -28.29 -42.29 4.50
CA ILE A 83 -28.20 -41.05 5.29
C ILE A 83 -27.66 -41.28 6.71
N SER A 84 -27.80 -42.50 7.26
CA SER A 84 -27.25 -42.85 8.57
C SER A 84 -25.72 -42.86 8.60
N ASN A 85 -25.06 -42.80 7.43
CA ASN A 85 -23.62 -42.62 7.34
C ASN A 85 -23.17 -41.19 7.60
N ILE A 86 -24.07 -40.19 7.62
CA ILE A 86 -23.73 -38.82 8.05
C ILE A 86 -23.48 -38.86 9.56
N LYS A 87 -22.24 -38.59 9.98
CA LYS A 87 -21.81 -38.69 11.38
C LYS A 87 -21.69 -37.35 12.09
N ALA A 88 -21.64 -36.25 11.34
CA ALA A 88 -21.51 -34.91 11.88
C ALA A 88 -22.02 -33.84 10.90
N ILE A 89 -22.37 -32.68 11.45
CA ILE A 89 -22.75 -31.48 10.69
C ILE A 89 -21.84 -30.33 11.11
N GLY A 90 -21.22 -29.69 10.11
CA GLY A 90 -20.53 -28.41 10.24
C GLY A 90 -21.45 -27.25 9.88
N VAL A 91 -21.23 -26.09 10.50
CA VAL A 91 -21.92 -24.83 10.18
C VAL A 91 -20.87 -23.82 9.73
N THR A 92 -21.08 -23.22 8.57
CA THR A 92 -20.36 -22.03 8.12
C THR A 92 -21.35 -20.99 7.65
N ASN A 93 -21.00 -19.73 7.84
CA ASN A 93 -21.93 -18.63 7.69
C ASN A 93 -21.24 -17.33 7.25
N GLN A 94 -22.01 -16.45 6.61
CA GLN A 94 -21.63 -15.05 6.49
C GLN A 94 -21.34 -14.47 7.87
N ARG A 95 -20.19 -13.82 8.00
CA ARG A 95 -19.71 -13.23 9.24
C ARG A 95 -20.37 -11.88 9.50
N GLU A 96 -20.21 -11.37 10.72
CA GLU A 96 -20.71 -10.08 11.24
C GLU A 96 -22.24 -9.86 11.27
N THR A 97 -23.02 -10.43 10.33
CA THR A 97 -24.49 -10.32 10.24
C THR A 97 -25.11 -10.60 11.60
N THR A 98 -25.90 -9.65 12.10
CA THR A 98 -26.30 -9.57 13.51
C THR A 98 -27.78 -9.86 13.67
N LEU A 99 -28.08 -10.81 14.57
CA LEU A 99 -29.44 -11.20 14.94
C LEU A 99 -29.68 -10.98 16.42
N VAL A 100 -30.92 -10.60 16.74
CA VAL A 100 -31.41 -10.54 18.12
C VAL A 100 -32.79 -11.20 18.16
N TRP A 101 -32.96 -12.16 19.06
CA TRP A 101 -34.21 -12.91 19.24
C TRP A 101 -34.56 -13.01 20.72
N ASP A 102 -35.80 -13.40 20.98
CA ASP A 102 -36.31 -13.60 22.33
C ASP A 102 -36.19 -15.07 22.73
N LYS A 103 -35.52 -15.32 23.87
CA LYS A 103 -35.27 -16.68 24.36
C LYS A 103 -36.51 -17.44 24.79
N GLU A 104 -37.58 -16.74 25.16
CA GLU A 104 -38.82 -17.34 25.66
C GLU A 104 -39.77 -17.69 24.50
N THR A 105 -39.98 -16.74 23.58
CA THR A 105 -40.86 -16.94 22.43
C THR A 105 -40.18 -17.72 21.30
N GLY A 106 -38.86 -17.55 21.18
CA GLY A 106 -38.02 -18.07 20.11
C GLY A 106 -38.09 -17.27 18.81
N GLU A 107 -38.74 -16.11 18.83
CA GLU A 107 -38.98 -15.29 17.65
C GLU A 107 -37.88 -14.24 17.47
N PRO A 108 -37.44 -13.96 16.23
CA PRO A 108 -36.56 -12.84 15.95
C PRO A 108 -37.27 -11.52 16.29
N LEU A 109 -36.56 -10.60 16.93
CA LEU A 109 -37.10 -9.31 17.36
C LEU A 109 -36.98 -8.22 16.29
N TYR A 110 -36.14 -8.45 15.29
CA TYR A 110 -35.97 -7.62 14.11
C TYR A 110 -35.33 -8.46 13.00
N ASN A 111 -35.30 -7.96 11.77
CA ASN A 111 -34.52 -8.59 10.69
C ASN A 111 -33.03 -8.65 11.03
N ALA A 112 -32.31 -9.60 10.44
CA ALA A 112 -30.86 -9.65 10.55
C ALA A 112 -30.25 -8.43 9.83
N ILE A 113 -29.38 -7.67 10.50
CA ILE A 113 -28.63 -6.58 9.86
C ILE A 113 -27.37 -7.17 9.23
N VAL A 114 -27.30 -7.15 7.90
CA VAL A 114 -26.25 -7.82 7.10
C VAL A 114 -24.93 -7.08 7.22
N TRP A 115 -23.81 -7.79 7.08
CA TRP A 115 -22.46 -7.25 7.24
C TRP A 115 -22.16 -6.00 6.40
N LEU A 116 -22.68 -5.93 5.17
CA LEU A 116 -22.48 -4.82 4.23
C LEU A 116 -23.42 -3.61 4.45
N ASP A 117 -24.25 -3.66 5.48
CA ASP A 117 -25.16 -2.57 5.87
C ASP A 117 -24.40 -1.34 6.42
N LEU A 118 -24.76 -0.15 5.92
CA LEU A 118 -24.13 1.13 6.26
C LEU A 118 -24.92 1.97 7.26
N ARG A 119 -26.08 1.52 7.75
CA ARG A 119 -26.95 2.32 8.65
C ARG A 119 -26.27 2.74 9.94
N THR A 120 -25.27 1.97 10.36
CA THR A 120 -24.52 2.19 11.61
C THR A 120 -23.44 3.25 11.49
N GLN A 121 -23.33 3.94 10.34
CA GLN A 121 -22.34 4.99 10.11
C GLN A 121 -22.39 6.09 11.18
N SER A 122 -23.59 6.59 11.52
CA SER A 122 -23.75 7.60 12.57
C SER A 122 -23.40 7.07 13.97
N THR A 123 -23.67 5.78 14.24
CA THR A 123 -23.25 5.10 15.47
C THR A 123 -21.73 5.03 15.56
N VAL A 124 -21.06 4.67 14.47
CA VAL A 124 -19.60 4.61 14.35
C VAL A 124 -18.97 5.98 14.57
N GLU A 125 -19.46 7.02 13.91
CA GLU A 125 -18.98 8.40 14.07
C GLU A 125 -19.13 8.88 15.51
N ARG A 126 -20.28 8.62 16.13
CA ARG A 126 -20.53 8.96 17.54
C ARG A 126 -19.60 8.21 18.49
N LEU A 127 -19.28 6.95 18.20
CA LEU A 127 -18.32 6.18 18.99
C LEU A 127 -16.91 6.74 18.82
N ILE A 128 -16.45 6.94 17.58
CA ILE A 128 -15.13 7.52 17.29
C ILE A 128 -14.98 8.91 17.95
N ASN A 129 -16.00 9.75 17.92
CA ASN A 129 -15.99 11.06 18.56
C ASN A 129 -15.86 11.00 20.09
N LYS A 130 -16.34 9.93 20.72
CA LYS A 130 -16.19 9.67 22.16
C LYS A 130 -14.86 9.00 22.51
N THR A 131 -14.20 8.38 21.54
CA THR A 131 -12.92 7.70 21.71
C THR A 131 -11.79 8.69 21.96
N PRO A 132 -10.87 8.43 22.92
CA PRO A 132 -9.68 9.23 23.10
C PRO A 132 -8.89 9.39 21.79
N GLY A 133 -8.59 10.65 21.43
CA GLY A 133 -7.85 10.98 20.20
C GLY A 133 -8.63 10.76 18.90
N ARG A 134 -9.96 10.51 18.95
CA ARG A 134 -10.81 10.22 17.77
C ARG A 134 -10.25 9.12 16.87
N ASN A 135 -9.59 8.15 17.49
CA ASN A 135 -8.86 7.11 16.76
C ASN A 135 -9.77 5.90 16.47
N LYS A 136 -10.05 5.64 15.19
CA LYS A 136 -10.81 4.46 14.74
C LYS A 136 -10.14 3.12 15.14
N ASN A 137 -8.83 3.10 15.38
CA ASN A 137 -8.07 1.90 15.74
C ASN A 137 -7.94 1.69 17.26
N HIS A 138 -8.63 2.48 18.10
CA HIS A 138 -8.47 2.42 19.56
C HIS A 138 -8.65 1.01 20.17
N LEU A 139 -9.58 0.23 19.63
CA LEU A 139 -9.89 -1.12 20.11
C LEU A 139 -9.04 -2.23 19.45
N LYS A 140 -8.22 -1.90 18.45
CA LYS A 140 -7.48 -2.87 17.63
C LYS A 140 -6.54 -3.75 18.46
N HIS A 141 -5.96 -3.23 19.52
CA HIS A 141 -5.07 -4.00 20.39
C HIS A 141 -5.78 -5.17 21.12
N LYS A 142 -7.10 -5.12 21.33
CA LYS A 142 -7.90 -6.20 21.92
C LYS A 142 -8.60 -7.07 20.89
N THR A 143 -9.19 -6.43 19.87
CA THR A 143 -10.07 -7.12 18.92
C THR A 143 -9.36 -7.50 17.63
N GLY A 144 -8.25 -6.84 17.28
CA GLY A 144 -7.64 -6.90 15.96
C GLY A 144 -8.37 -6.06 14.89
N LEU A 145 -9.45 -5.35 15.28
CA LEU A 145 -10.39 -4.70 14.36
C LEU A 145 -10.47 -3.18 14.59
N PRO A 146 -10.63 -2.37 13.51
CA PRO A 146 -11.00 -0.97 13.62
C PRO A 146 -12.49 -0.79 13.96
N ILE A 147 -12.88 0.38 14.48
CA ILE A 147 -14.29 0.77 14.59
C ILE A 147 -14.82 1.05 13.18
N SER A 148 -15.73 0.21 12.70
CA SER A 148 -16.32 0.27 11.36
C SER A 148 -17.77 -0.22 11.39
N THR A 149 -18.57 0.17 10.38
CA THR A 149 -19.95 -0.28 10.21
C THR A 149 -20.05 -1.78 10.01
N TYR A 150 -18.95 -2.41 9.59
CA TYR A 150 -18.87 -3.83 9.25
C TYR A 150 -19.21 -4.76 10.42
N PHE A 151 -18.77 -4.46 11.65
CA PHE A 151 -18.77 -5.42 12.77
C PHE A 151 -20.06 -5.42 13.62
N SER A 152 -20.31 -6.54 14.33
CA SER A 152 -21.59 -6.79 14.99
C SER A 152 -21.91 -5.85 16.16
N ALA A 153 -20.93 -5.40 16.95
CA ALA A 153 -21.18 -4.55 18.12
C ALA A 153 -21.93 -3.27 17.78
N VAL A 154 -21.59 -2.62 16.67
CA VAL A 154 -22.24 -1.37 16.26
C VAL A 154 -23.65 -1.60 15.72
N LYS A 155 -23.90 -2.75 15.10
CA LYS A 155 -25.24 -3.19 14.66
C LYS A 155 -26.13 -3.50 15.86
N LEU A 156 -25.60 -4.24 16.84
CA LEU A 156 -26.31 -4.55 18.08
C LEU A 156 -26.63 -3.28 18.87
N ARG A 157 -25.67 -2.35 18.99
CA ARG A 157 -25.91 -1.04 19.62
C ARG A 157 -27.02 -0.25 18.89
N TRP A 158 -27.00 -0.26 17.56
CA TRP A 158 -28.03 0.40 16.77
C TRP A 158 -29.42 -0.22 17.01
N LEU A 159 -29.53 -1.55 17.05
CA LEU A 159 -30.79 -2.24 17.34
C LEU A 159 -31.32 -1.86 18.73
N MET A 160 -30.47 -1.83 19.75
CA MET A 160 -30.85 -1.43 21.11
C MET A 160 -31.26 0.05 21.22
N ASP A 161 -30.74 0.91 20.34
CA ASP A 161 -31.07 2.34 20.32
C ASP A 161 -32.37 2.63 19.56
N ASN A 162 -32.66 1.86 18.50
CA ASN A 162 -33.67 2.22 17.49
C ASN A 162 -34.86 1.27 17.40
N VAL A 163 -34.74 0.03 17.90
CA VAL A 163 -35.82 -0.97 17.86
C VAL A 163 -36.35 -1.18 19.29
N GLU A 164 -37.60 -0.76 19.50
CA GLU A 164 -38.23 -0.78 20.83
C GLU A 164 -38.35 -2.19 21.39
N GLU A 165 -38.75 -3.15 20.55
CA GLU A 165 -38.88 -4.56 20.93
C GLU A 165 -37.55 -5.17 21.40
N VAL A 166 -36.44 -4.78 20.76
CA VAL A 166 -35.09 -5.21 21.15
C VAL A 166 -34.71 -4.59 22.50
N ARG A 167 -34.94 -3.29 22.66
CA ARG A 167 -34.66 -2.58 23.91
C ARG A 167 -35.43 -3.18 25.08
N ASP A 168 -36.71 -3.44 24.91
CA ASP A 168 -37.58 -4.00 25.94
C ASP A 168 -37.18 -5.43 26.30
N ALA A 169 -36.80 -6.25 25.31
CA ALA A 169 -36.30 -7.59 25.54
C ALA A 169 -34.96 -7.61 26.28
N VAL A 170 -34.06 -6.66 26.01
CA VAL A 170 -32.81 -6.52 26.75
C VAL A 170 -33.07 -6.14 28.21
N VAL A 171 -33.90 -5.11 28.46
CA VAL A 171 -34.24 -4.65 29.82
C VAL A 171 -34.95 -5.76 30.60
N SER A 172 -35.78 -6.56 29.94
CA SER A 172 -36.49 -7.69 30.54
C SER A 172 -35.65 -8.97 30.65
N HIS A 173 -34.36 -8.93 30.29
CA HIS A 173 -33.46 -10.10 30.27
C HIS A 173 -33.95 -11.27 29.39
N ARG A 174 -34.77 -11.02 28.38
CA ARG A 174 -35.29 -12.02 27.43
C ARG A 174 -34.50 -12.08 26.11
N ALA A 175 -33.76 -11.02 25.78
CA ALA A 175 -32.99 -10.96 24.54
C ALA A 175 -31.82 -11.95 24.51
N MET A 176 -31.57 -12.50 23.33
CA MET A 176 -30.36 -13.23 22.96
C MET A 176 -29.78 -12.60 21.70
N PHE A 177 -28.47 -12.43 21.69
CA PHE A 177 -27.72 -11.96 20.52
C PHE A 177 -26.94 -13.12 19.90
N GLY A 178 -26.71 -13.05 18.60
CA GLY A 178 -25.79 -13.91 17.92
C GLY A 178 -25.49 -13.44 16.50
N THR A 179 -24.35 -13.89 15.99
CA THR A 179 -24.12 -14.02 14.55
C THR A 179 -24.94 -15.19 14.00
N VAL A 180 -24.96 -15.36 12.67
CA VAL A 180 -25.80 -16.37 12.01
C VAL A 180 -25.54 -17.79 12.52
N ASP A 181 -24.29 -18.18 12.74
CA ASP A 181 -23.95 -19.48 13.34
C ASP A 181 -24.68 -19.73 14.67
N SER A 182 -24.71 -18.73 15.54
CA SER A 182 -25.33 -18.85 16.85
C SER A 182 -26.85 -19.03 16.74
N TRP A 183 -27.48 -18.29 15.82
CA TRP A 183 -28.91 -18.46 15.49
C TRP A 183 -29.20 -19.87 14.98
N LEU A 184 -28.42 -20.35 14.00
CA LEU A 184 -28.59 -21.67 13.43
C LEU A 184 -28.38 -22.78 14.47
N ILE A 185 -27.29 -22.73 15.23
CA ILE A 185 -27.02 -23.74 16.27
C ILE A 185 -28.14 -23.73 17.31
N TRP A 186 -28.57 -22.56 17.75
CA TRP A 186 -29.65 -22.43 18.73
C TRP A 186 -30.97 -23.04 18.21
N CYS A 187 -31.38 -22.70 17.00
CA CYS A 187 -32.59 -23.25 16.37
C CYS A 187 -32.51 -24.77 16.17
N LEU A 188 -31.43 -25.25 15.56
CA LEU A 188 -31.27 -26.66 15.16
C LEU A 188 -31.12 -27.62 16.35
N THR A 189 -30.66 -27.12 17.49
CA THR A 189 -30.52 -27.89 18.74
C THR A 189 -31.77 -27.83 19.64
N GLY A 190 -32.80 -27.07 19.27
CA GLY A 190 -34.10 -27.10 19.94
C GLY A 190 -34.75 -25.74 20.21
N GLY A 191 -34.08 -24.63 19.90
CA GLY A 191 -34.60 -23.27 20.07
C GLY A 191 -35.05 -22.99 21.51
N LYS A 192 -36.27 -22.48 21.69
CA LYS A 192 -36.84 -22.25 23.04
C LYS A 192 -36.99 -23.53 23.88
N SER A 193 -36.96 -24.70 23.25
CA SER A 193 -37.06 -26.01 23.89
C SER A 193 -35.68 -26.60 24.24
N GLY A 194 -34.74 -25.75 24.68
CA GLY A 194 -33.40 -26.16 25.13
C GLY A 194 -32.29 -26.03 24.08
N GLY A 195 -32.44 -25.13 23.12
CA GLY A 195 -31.41 -24.78 22.13
C GLY A 195 -30.14 -24.26 22.78
N VAL A 196 -28.99 -24.67 22.23
CA VAL A 196 -27.67 -24.31 22.71
C VAL A 196 -27.29 -22.94 22.18
N HIS A 197 -27.07 -21.98 23.09
CA HIS A 197 -26.61 -20.64 22.73
C HIS A 197 -25.10 -20.56 22.77
N CYS A 198 -24.47 -20.75 21.61
CA CYS A 198 -23.02 -20.66 21.47
C CYS A 198 -22.61 -20.06 20.12
N THR A 199 -21.34 -19.71 20.01
CA THR A 199 -20.67 -19.28 18.78
C THR A 199 -19.22 -19.79 18.82
N ASP A 200 -18.57 -19.90 17.68
CA ASP A 200 -17.15 -20.27 17.64
C ASP A 200 -16.23 -19.04 17.78
N VAL A 201 -14.94 -19.28 18.06
CA VAL A 201 -13.93 -18.23 18.19
C VAL A 201 -13.76 -17.38 16.92
N THR A 202 -13.99 -17.95 15.73
CA THR A 202 -13.83 -17.21 14.47
C THR A 202 -14.95 -16.20 14.30
N ASN A 203 -16.22 -16.59 14.46
CA ASN A 203 -17.36 -15.66 14.46
C ASN A 203 -17.30 -14.65 15.61
N ALA A 204 -16.95 -15.10 16.83
CA ALA A 204 -16.80 -14.21 17.98
C ALA A 204 -15.77 -13.08 17.71
N SER A 205 -14.65 -13.41 17.07
CA SER A 205 -13.60 -12.43 16.72
C SER A 205 -14.08 -11.30 15.81
N ARG A 206 -15.23 -11.47 15.13
CA ARG A 206 -15.82 -10.49 14.20
C ARG A 206 -16.82 -9.53 14.83
N THR A 207 -17.05 -9.66 16.13
CA THR A 207 -18.09 -8.89 16.83
C THR A 207 -17.61 -7.53 17.35
N MET A 208 -16.30 -7.34 17.54
CA MET A 208 -15.69 -6.29 18.38
C MET A 208 -15.99 -6.36 19.89
N LEU A 209 -16.62 -7.44 20.38
CA LEU A 209 -16.86 -7.69 21.80
C LEU A 209 -15.91 -8.73 22.39
N PHE A 210 -15.19 -9.43 21.52
CA PHE A 210 -14.31 -10.53 21.83
C PHE A 210 -12.85 -10.07 21.87
N ASN A 211 -12.12 -10.50 22.89
CA ASN A 211 -10.68 -10.28 22.99
C ASN A 211 -9.93 -11.47 22.40
N ILE A 212 -9.21 -11.22 21.31
CA ILE A 212 -8.54 -12.27 20.53
C ILE A 212 -7.36 -12.91 21.27
N HIS A 213 -6.86 -12.28 22.34
CA HIS A 213 -5.77 -12.81 23.16
C HIS A 213 -6.26 -13.73 24.26
N THR A 214 -7.36 -13.35 24.94
CA THR A 214 -7.97 -14.18 25.98
C THR A 214 -8.90 -15.25 25.44
N LEU A 215 -9.34 -15.09 24.18
CA LEU A 215 -10.33 -15.90 23.50
C LEU A 215 -11.67 -15.98 24.25
N ASP A 216 -12.10 -14.84 24.81
CA ASP A 216 -13.39 -14.70 25.51
C ASP A 216 -13.98 -13.30 25.32
N TRP A 217 -15.24 -13.13 25.73
CA TRP A 217 -15.88 -11.82 25.79
C TRP A 217 -15.16 -10.89 26.75
N ASP A 218 -14.91 -9.65 26.34
CA ASP A 218 -14.17 -8.67 27.13
C ASP A 218 -15.14 -7.69 27.82
N PRO A 219 -15.19 -7.65 29.16
CA PRO A 219 -16.11 -6.77 29.88
C PRO A 219 -15.90 -5.28 29.57
N GLU A 220 -14.68 -4.86 29.24
CA GLU A 220 -14.40 -3.46 28.89
C GLU A 220 -14.94 -3.11 27.50
N LEU A 221 -14.84 -4.04 26.54
CA LEU A 221 -15.46 -3.88 25.21
C LEU A 221 -16.98 -3.82 25.33
N CYS A 222 -17.59 -4.75 26.06
CA CYS A 222 -19.04 -4.75 26.32
C CYS A 222 -19.50 -3.43 26.96
N LYS A 223 -18.77 -2.96 27.98
CA LYS A 223 -19.04 -1.65 28.62
C LYS A 223 -18.89 -0.48 27.64
N TYR A 224 -17.86 -0.50 26.79
CA TYR A 224 -17.62 0.55 25.81
C TYR A 224 -18.79 0.70 24.82
N PHE A 225 -19.36 -0.40 24.34
CA PHE A 225 -20.54 -0.38 23.46
C PHE A 225 -21.87 -0.32 24.23
N GLY A 226 -21.86 -0.41 25.56
CA GLY A 226 -23.07 -0.48 26.38
C GLY A 226 -23.90 -1.73 26.12
N ILE A 227 -23.24 -2.86 25.85
CA ILE A 227 -23.85 -4.15 25.57
C ILE A 227 -23.77 -5.03 26.83
N PRO A 228 -24.91 -5.55 27.34
CA PRO A 228 -24.90 -6.47 28.47
C PRO A 228 -24.25 -7.80 28.07
N MET A 229 -23.45 -8.39 28.95
CA MET A 229 -22.79 -9.67 28.64
C MET A 229 -23.76 -10.85 28.66
N GLU A 230 -24.89 -10.71 29.36
CA GLU A 230 -25.88 -11.76 29.59
C GLU A 230 -26.61 -12.19 28.30
N ILE A 231 -26.61 -11.34 27.27
CA ILE A 231 -27.24 -11.64 25.98
C ILE A 231 -26.27 -12.34 25.01
N LEU A 232 -24.97 -12.46 25.35
CA LEU A 232 -23.95 -13.00 24.45
C LEU A 232 -23.90 -14.53 24.49
N PRO A 233 -23.64 -15.20 23.35
CA PRO A 233 -23.52 -16.65 23.30
C PRO A 233 -22.26 -17.14 24.01
N ARG A 234 -22.25 -18.40 24.47
CA ARG A 234 -21.00 -19.00 24.98
C ARG A 234 -20.01 -19.21 23.84
N VAL A 235 -18.79 -18.70 23.96
CA VAL A 235 -17.74 -18.94 22.96
C VAL A 235 -17.14 -20.33 23.14
N ARG A 236 -16.97 -21.02 22.01
CA ARG A 236 -16.45 -22.39 21.92
C ARG A 236 -15.37 -22.49 20.85
N SER A 237 -14.62 -23.60 20.84
CA SER A 237 -13.67 -23.86 19.76
C SER A 237 -14.41 -24.09 18.44
N SER A 238 -13.71 -24.08 17.31
CA SER A 238 -14.30 -24.29 15.98
C SER A 238 -14.62 -25.76 15.67
N SER A 239 -14.11 -26.69 16.49
CA SER A 239 -14.28 -28.14 16.32
C SER A 239 -14.53 -28.79 17.69
N GLU A 240 -15.81 -28.88 18.05
CA GLU A 240 -16.31 -29.53 19.27
C GLU A 240 -17.80 -29.82 19.14
N ILE A 241 -18.33 -30.80 19.87
CA ILE A 241 -19.77 -31.10 19.87
C ILE A 241 -20.53 -29.98 20.60
N TYR A 242 -21.21 -29.12 19.84
CA TYR A 242 -22.04 -28.03 20.38
C TYR A 242 -23.35 -28.55 20.95
N GLY A 243 -24.00 -29.45 20.19
CA GLY A 243 -25.28 -30.06 20.50
C GLY A 243 -25.70 -31.05 19.41
N LEU A 244 -26.85 -31.70 19.61
CA LEU A 244 -27.40 -32.66 18.65
C LEU A 244 -28.56 -32.03 17.89
N MET A 245 -28.67 -32.33 16.61
CA MET A 245 -29.84 -32.01 15.79
C MET A 245 -31.11 -32.53 16.46
N LYS A 246 -32.10 -31.66 16.68
CA LYS A 246 -33.30 -32.03 17.43
C LYS A 246 -34.36 -32.71 16.56
N SER A 247 -34.51 -32.32 15.30
CA SER A 247 -35.59 -32.76 14.41
C SER A 247 -35.13 -32.97 12.96
N GLY A 248 -36.01 -33.55 12.13
CA GLY A 248 -35.75 -33.83 10.72
C GLY A 248 -35.00 -35.15 10.49
N ALA A 249 -34.62 -35.41 9.23
CA ALA A 249 -33.99 -36.66 8.80
C ALA A 249 -32.62 -36.93 9.48
N LEU A 250 -31.99 -35.89 10.03
CA LEU A 250 -30.68 -35.96 10.70
C LEU A 250 -30.79 -35.79 12.23
N SER A 251 -31.97 -36.04 12.82
CA SER A 251 -32.14 -35.99 14.27
C SER A 251 -31.13 -36.91 14.98
N GLY A 252 -30.51 -36.39 16.05
CA GLY A 252 -29.47 -37.08 16.82
C GLY A 252 -28.05 -36.93 16.29
N ILE A 253 -27.85 -36.41 15.07
CA ILE A 253 -26.51 -36.16 14.52
C ILE A 253 -25.87 -34.94 15.22
N PRO A 254 -24.59 -35.01 15.63
CA PRO A 254 -23.92 -33.90 16.30
C PRO A 254 -23.61 -32.75 15.33
N ILE A 255 -23.99 -31.54 15.75
CA ILE A 255 -23.43 -30.31 15.20
C ILE A 255 -22.10 -30.10 15.92
N SER A 256 -21.00 -30.18 15.17
CA SER A 256 -19.67 -30.34 15.76
C SER A 256 -18.54 -29.54 15.08
N GLY A 257 -18.84 -28.82 14.00
CA GLY A 257 -17.93 -27.86 13.39
C GLY A 257 -18.62 -26.52 13.23
N CYS A 258 -17.92 -25.42 13.52
CA CYS A 258 -18.43 -24.08 13.30
C CYS A 258 -17.27 -23.15 12.97
N LEU A 259 -17.32 -22.49 11.81
CA LEU A 259 -16.36 -21.47 11.38
C LEU A 259 -17.08 -20.40 10.57
N GLY A 260 -16.68 -19.14 10.69
CA GLY A 260 -17.09 -18.12 9.73
C GLY A 260 -16.60 -18.48 8.32
N ASP A 261 -17.36 -18.11 7.29
CA ASP A 261 -17.13 -18.46 5.88
C ASP A 261 -15.68 -18.38 5.42
N GLN A 262 -15.02 -17.25 5.64
CA GLN A 262 -13.66 -17.05 5.17
C GLN A 262 -12.65 -17.92 5.94
N SER A 263 -12.88 -18.15 7.23
CA SER A 263 -12.10 -19.08 8.06
C SER A 263 -12.34 -20.53 7.67
N ALA A 264 -13.57 -20.88 7.34
CA ALA A 264 -13.93 -22.21 6.81
C ALA A 264 -13.22 -22.47 5.49
N ALA A 265 -13.21 -21.51 4.56
CA ALA A 265 -12.48 -21.63 3.30
C ALA A 265 -10.96 -21.80 3.52
N LEU A 266 -10.37 -21.13 4.51
CA LEU A 266 -8.96 -21.33 4.90
C LEU A 266 -8.68 -22.77 5.35
N VAL A 267 -9.56 -23.35 6.16
CA VAL A 267 -9.46 -24.75 6.60
C VAL A 267 -9.69 -25.71 5.42
N GLY A 268 -10.68 -25.44 4.56
CA GLY A 268 -10.99 -26.29 3.40
C GLY A 268 -9.91 -26.28 2.32
N GLN A 269 -9.14 -25.19 2.23
CA GLN A 269 -7.92 -25.09 1.41
C GLN A 269 -6.69 -25.69 2.10
N MET A 270 -6.85 -26.33 3.25
CA MET A 270 -5.79 -26.97 4.04
C MET A 270 -4.66 -26.02 4.43
N CYS A 271 -4.98 -24.74 4.65
CA CYS A 271 -4.01 -23.71 5.05
C CYS A 271 -3.66 -23.81 6.54
N PHE A 272 -3.06 -24.94 6.95
CA PHE A 272 -2.74 -25.26 8.34
C PHE A 272 -1.36 -24.78 8.80
N GLN A 273 -0.50 -24.33 7.88
CA GLN A 273 0.85 -23.87 8.16
C GLN A 273 0.97 -22.35 8.03
N ASP A 274 1.87 -21.77 8.83
CA ASP A 274 2.23 -20.36 8.77
C ASP A 274 2.66 -19.97 7.35
N GLY A 275 2.18 -18.84 6.85
CA GLY A 275 2.50 -18.39 5.49
C GLY A 275 1.57 -18.94 4.40
N GLN A 276 0.64 -19.84 4.71
CA GLN A 276 -0.37 -20.29 3.73
C GLN A 276 -1.55 -19.31 3.72
N ALA A 277 -2.01 -18.95 2.51
CA ALA A 277 -3.10 -18.00 2.34
C ALA A 277 -4.04 -18.39 1.22
N LYS A 278 -5.31 -18.04 1.40
CA LYS A 278 -6.35 -18.24 0.40
C LYS A 278 -7.02 -16.92 0.03
N ASN A 279 -7.39 -16.77 -1.24
CA ASN A 279 -8.27 -15.68 -1.71
C ASN A 279 -9.59 -16.22 -2.25
N THR A 280 -10.71 -15.75 -1.69
CA THR A 280 -12.05 -16.09 -2.18
C THR A 280 -12.54 -14.98 -3.10
N TYR A 281 -12.80 -15.28 -4.38
CA TYR A 281 -13.32 -14.35 -5.38
C TYR A 281 -14.85 -14.50 -5.52
N GLY A 282 -15.58 -13.68 -4.76
CA GLY A 282 -17.03 -13.55 -4.83
C GLY A 282 -17.45 -12.17 -5.36
N THR A 283 -18.50 -11.60 -4.79
CA THR A 283 -18.90 -10.20 -5.06
C THR A 283 -17.77 -9.23 -4.69
N GLY A 284 -17.09 -9.48 -3.57
CA GLY A 284 -15.78 -8.92 -3.21
C GLY A 284 -14.70 -10.01 -3.17
N CYS A 285 -13.47 -9.64 -2.79
CA CYS A 285 -12.41 -10.61 -2.50
C CYS A 285 -12.06 -10.61 -1.01
N PHE A 286 -11.79 -11.77 -0.46
CA PHE A 286 -11.34 -11.93 0.93
C PHE A 286 -10.11 -12.82 0.97
N LEU A 287 -8.97 -12.19 1.23
CA LEU A 287 -7.68 -12.84 1.37
C LEU A 287 -7.39 -13.03 2.86
N LEU A 288 -7.13 -14.28 3.26
CA LEU A 288 -6.73 -14.64 4.62
C LEU A 288 -5.37 -15.34 4.58
N LEU A 289 -4.44 -14.86 5.40
CA LEU A 289 -3.11 -15.44 5.60
C LEU A 289 -3.03 -16.04 7.00
N ASN A 290 -2.71 -17.33 7.10
CA ASN A 290 -2.44 -17.98 8.38
C ASN A 290 -1.11 -17.47 8.97
N THR A 291 -1.18 -16.98 10.21
CA THR A 291 -0.05 -16.41 10.97
C THR A 291 0.35 -17.27 12.17
N GLY A 292 -0.17 -18.49 12.24
CA GLY A 292 0.14 -19.45 13.29
C GLY A 292 -0.51 -19.10 14.63
N ALA A 293 0.15 -19.50 15.73
CA ALA A 293 -0.40 -19.38 17.08
C ALA A 293 -0.29 -17.97 17.71
N LYS A 294 0.30 -17.00 17.00
CA LYS A 294 0.49 -15.64 17.51
C LYS A 294 -0.28 -14.64 16.64
N PRO A 295 -1.10 -13.75 17.25
CA PRO A 295 -1.76 -12.71 16.48
C PRO A 295 -0.74 -11.69 15.97
N VAL A 296 -0.73 -11.44 14.66
CA VAL A 296 0.03 -10.36 14.03
C VAL A 296 -0.88 -9.14 13.94
N ILE A 297 -0.53 -8.06 14.65
CA ILE A 297 -1.28 -6.79 14.57
C ILE A 297 -0.78 -6.02 13.35
N SER A 298 -1.68 -5.72 12.41
CA SER A 298 -1.33 -5.01 11.18
C SER A 298 -1.14 -3.52 11.39
N ASP A 299 -0.11 -2.94 10.78
CA ASP A 299 0.06 -1.48 10.65
C ASP A 299 -0.35 -0.98 9.25
N HIS A 300 -0.62 -1.89 8.31
CA HIS A 300 -0.99 -1.61 6.91
C HIS A 300 -2.50 -1.72 6.62
N GLY A 301 -3.34 -1.49 7.64
CA GLY A 301 -4.80 -1.45 7.48
C GLY A 301 -5.47 -2.83 7.33
N LEU A 302 -4.77 -3.93 7.55
CA LEU A 302 -5.39 -5.26 7.59
C LEU A 302 -6.08 -5.51 8.93
N LEU A 303 -6.96 -6.51 8.93
CA LEU A 303 -7.63 -7.04 10.11
C LEU A 303 -6.79 -8.17 10.71
N THR A 304 -6.67 -8.20 12.03
CA THR A 304 -6.16 -9.36 12.75
C THR A 304 -7.35 -10.14 13.28
N THR A 305 -7.43 -11.44 12.98
CA THR A 305 -8.61 -12.26 13.30
C THR A 305 -8.19 -13.64 13.77
N VAL A 306 -9.11 -14.39 14.39
CA VAL A 306 -8.89 -15.81 14.67
C VAL A 306 -9.13 -16.59 13.38
N ALA A 307 -8.15 -17.39 12.95
CA ALA A 307 -8.26 -18.26 11.78
C ALA A 307 -9.15 -19.46 12.09
N TYR A 308 -8.83 -20.19 13.16
CA TYR A 308 -9.58 -21.34 13.67
C TYR A 308 -9.05 -21.80 15.03
N LYS A 309 -9.84 -22.58 15.76
CA LYS A 309 -9.37 -23.37 16.92
C LYS A 309 -9.94 -24.77 16.84
N LEU A 310 -9.15 -25.74 16.35
CA LEU A 310 -9.60 -27.08 16.01
C LEU A 310 -9.60 -28.03 17.23
N GLY A 311 -10.35 -27.66 18.27
CA GLY A 311 -10.49 -28.42 19.51
C GLY A 311 -10.41 -27.53 20.74
N ARG A 312 -11.10 -27.92 21.82
CA ARG A 312 -11.18 -27.15 23.07
C ARG A 312 -9.80 -26.82 23.68
N ASP A 313 -8.94 -27.84 23.73
CA ASP A 313 -7.61 -27.78 24.35
C ASP A 313 -6.48 -27.58 23.33
N LYS A 314 -6.82 -27.36 22.05
CA LYS A 314 -5.85 -27.04 21.00
C LYS A 314 -5.59 -25.53 20.97
N PRO A 315 -4.37 -25.09 20.57
CA PRO A 315 -4.09 -23.67 20.40
C PRO A 315 -4.98 -23.07 19.31
N ALA A 316 -5.35 -21.80 19.48
CA ALA A 316 -5.95 -21.04 18.38
C ALA A 316 -4.87 -20.67 17.37
N CYS A 317 -5.25 -20.67 16.10
CA CYS A 317 -4.46 -20.09 15.02
C CYS A 317 -5.08 -18.75 14.61
N TYR A 318 -4.26 -17.80 14.20
CA TYR A 318 -4.64 -16.45 13.83
C TYR A 318 -4.42 -16.19 12.35
N ALA A 319 -5.12 -15.20 11.82
CA ALA A 319 -4.93 -14.76 10.45
C ALA A 319 -4.86 -13.24 10.34
N LEU A 320 -4.11 -12.79 9.34
CA LEU A 320 -4.31 -11.49 8.74
C LEU A 320 -5.39 -11.61 7.66
N GLU A 321 -6.31 -10.67 7.64
CA GLU A 321 -7.37 -10.60 6.64
C GLU A 321 -7.37 -9.24 5.97
N GLY A 322 -7.45 -9.25 4.64
CA GLY A 322 -7.76 -8.07 3.85
C GLY A 322 -8.92 -8.35 2.91
N SER A 323 -9.71 -7.31 2.67
CA SER A 323 -10.90 -7.39 1.85
C SER A 323 -10.89 -6.37 0.71
N VAL A 324 -11.32 -6.82 -0.46
CA VAL A 324 -11.63 -5.98 -1.62
C VAL A 324 -13.15 -5.90 -1.72
N ALA A 325 -13.72 -4.70 -1.59
CA ALA A 325 -15.16 -4.50 -1.66
C ALA A 325 -15.76 -4.97 -3.00
N ILE A 326 -15.10 -4.62 -4.10
CA ILE A 326 -15.61 -4.76 -5.46
C ILE A 326 -14.68 -5.66 -6.27
N ALA A 327 -15.10 -6.92 -6.42
CA ALA A 327 -14.50 -7.91 -7.31
C ALA A 327 -15.54 -8.37 -8.34
N GLY A 328 -16.31 -9.43 -8.08
CA GLY A 328 -17.38 -9.89 -8.97
C GLY A 328 -18.48 -8.85 -9.20
N ALA A 329 -18.65 -7.91 -8.26
CA ALA A 329 -19.52 -6.76 -8.44
C ALA A 329 -19.14 -5.90 -9.66
N VAL A 330 -17.85 -5.82 -10.04
CA VAL A 330 -17.43 -5.07 -11.23
C VAL A 330 -17.97 -5.73 -12.51
N VAL A 331 -18.05 -7.06 -12.54
CA VAL A 331 -18.56 -7.82 -13.68
C VAL A 331 -20.05 -7.57 -13.84
N ARG A 332 -20.81 -7.67 -12.75
CA ARG A 332 -22.25 -7.36 -12.76
C ARG A 332 -22.51 -5.92 -13.16
N TRP A 333 -21.72 -4.97 -12.65
CA TRP A 333 -21.88 -3.57 -13.01
C TRP A 333 -21.62 -3.32 -14.51
N LEU A 334 -20.61 -3.96 -15.10
CA LEU A 334 -20.37 -3.88 -16.56
C LEU A 334 -21.53 -4.46 -17.38
N GLN A 335 -22.22 -5.47 -16.84
CA GLN A 335 -23.38 -6.11 -17.45
C GLN A 335 -24.64 -5.25 -17.29
N ASP A 336 -25.06 -5.01 -16.06
CA ASP A 336 -26.36 -4.46 -15.70
C ASP A 336 -26.42 -2.94 -15.90
N ASN A 337 -25.31 -2.23 -15.66
CA ASN A 337 -25.29 -0.76 -15.70
C ASN A 337 -24.71 -0.20 -17.01
N LEU A 338 -23.60 -0.76 -17.52
CA LEU A 338 -22.97 -0.28 -18.75
C LEU A 338 -23.38 -1.05 -20.02
N GLY A 339 -23.97 -2.23 -19.90
CA GLY A 339 -24.35 -3.05 -21.05
C GLY A 339 -23.16 -3.44 -21.95
N ILE A 340 -21.94 -3.48 -21.40
CA ILE A 340 -20.73 -3.85 -22.15
C ILE A 340 -20.71 -5.34 -22.49
N ILE A 341 -21.27 -6.15 -21.58
CA ILE A 341 -21.38 -7.60 -21.66
C ILE A 341 -22.85 -8.00 -21.42
N GLY A 342 -23.29 -9.10 -22.04
CA GLY A 342 -24.59 -9.71 -21.79
C GLY A 342 -24.55 -10.82 -20.73
N SER A 343 -23.37 -11.40 -20.46
CA SER A 343 -23.16 -12.41 -19.43
C SER A 343 -21.74 -12.38 -18.86
N SER A 344 -21.52 -13.03 -17.71
CA SER A 344 -20.20 -13.11 -17.08
C SER A 344 -19.15 -13.84 -17.93
N GLU A 345 -19.56 -14.83 -18.73
CA GLU A 345 -18.69 -15.58 -19.65
C GLU A 345 -18.25 -14.73 -20.85
N GLU A 346 -19.06 -13.76 -21.26
CA GLU A 346 -18.69 -12.84 -22.35
C GLU A 346 -17.51 -11.95 -21.94
N LEU A 347 -17.38 -11.60 -20.66
CA LEU A 347 -16.27 -10.80 -20.15
C LEU A 347 -14.92 -11.46 -20.44
N GLU A 348 -14.79 -12.77 -20.19
CA GLU A 348 -13.56 -13.51 -20.46
C GLU A 348 -13.23 -13.51 -21.95
N LYS A 349 -14.22 -13.77 -22.81
CA LYS A 349 -14.04 -13.79 -24.27
C LYS A 349 -13.61 -12.42 -24.81
N LEU A 350 -14.24 -11.34 -24.32
CA LEU A 350 -13.90 -9.97 -24.71
C LEU A 350 -12.49 -9.60 -24.25
N ALA A 351 -12.15 -9.86 -22.99
CA ALA A 351 -10.81 -9.58 -22.47
C ALA A 351 -9.74 -10.39 -23.23
N ALA A 352 -9.97 -11.68 -23.46
CA ALA A 352 -9.04 -12.54 -24.21
C ALA A 352 -8.80 -12.08 -25.65
N SER A 353 -9.76 -11.39 -26.29
CA SER A 353 -9.62 -10.89 -27.66
C SER A 353 -8.54 -9.81 -27.84
N VAL A 354 -8.19 -9.09 -26.77
CA VAL A 354 -7.17 -8.02 -26.80
C VAL A 354 -5.89 -8.37 -26.05
N GLY A 355 -5.93 -9.32 -25.10
CA GLY A 355 -4.76 -9.83 -24.37
C GLY A 355 -4.06 -8.83 -23.43
N THR A 356 -4.44 -7.56 -23.46
CA THR A 356 -3.92 -6.50 -22.59
C THR A 356 -4.91 -5.35 -22.48
N SER A 357 -4.80 -4.55 -21.42
CA SER A 357 -5.56 -3.31 -21.24
C SER A 357 -5.02 -2.14 -22.09
N TYR A 358 -3.85 -2.28 -22.73
CA TYR A 358 -3.15 -1.22 -23.49
C TYR A 358 -3.00 0.10 -22.69
N GLY A 359 -2.80 0.00 -21.38
CA GLY A 359 -2.63 1.17 -20.50
C GLY A 359 -3.92 1.78 -19.98
N CYS A 360 -5.07 1.17 -20.28
CA CYS A 360 -6.34 1.46 -19.63
C CYS A 360 -6.36 0.87 -18.20
N TYR A 361 -6.66 1.67 -17.19
CA TYR A 361 -6.82 1.21 -15.81
C TYR A 361 -8.20 1.57 -15.30
N PHE A 362 -8.86 0.60 -14.67
CA PHE A 362 -10.18 0.77 -14.07
C PHE A 362 -10.09 0.54 -12.56
N VAL A 363 -10.21 1.59 -11.75
CA VAL A 363 -10.30 1.47 -10.29
C VAL A 363 -11.77 1.35 -9.89
N PRO A 364 -12.27 0.18 -9.42
CA PRO A 364 -13.70 -0.04 -9.22
C PRO A 364 -14.13 0.33 -7.79
N ALA A 365 -13.79 1.54 -7.32
CA ALA A 365 -14.08 2.02 -5.97
C ALA A 365 -15.53 2.56 -5.81
N PHE A 366 -16.55 1.77 -6.16
CA PHE A 366 -17.95 2.24 -6.16
C PHE A 366 -18.48 2.67 -4.79
N SER A 367 -17.97 2.04 -3.73
CA SER A 367 -18.32 2.30 -2.32
C SER A 367 -17.11 2.78 -1.51
N GLY A 368 -16.12 3.40 -2.16
CA GLY A 368 -14.80 3.67 -1.58
C GLY A 368 -13.82 2.49 -1.71
N LEU A 369 -12.60 2.70 -1.23
CA LEU A 369 -11.55 1.68 -1.16
C LEU A 369 -11.44 1.14 0.27
N TYR A 370 -11.33 -0.19 0.41
CA TYR A 370 -11.08 -0.87 1.69
C TYR A 370 -9.58 -1.02 1.93
N ALA A 371 -9.15 -2.06 2.64
CA ALA A 371 -7.74 -2.32 2.89
C ALA A 371 -6.94 -2.39 1.58
N PRO A 372 -5.72 -1.83 1.53
CA PRO A 372 -5.00 -1.16 2.64
C PRO A 372 -5.40 0.31 2.86
N TYR A 373 -6.15 0.93 1.94
CA TYR A 373 -6.35 2.37 1.89
C TYR A 373 -7.38 2.93 2.87
N TRP A 374 -8.50 2.22 3.08
CA TRP A 374 -9.64 2.69 3.88
C TRP A 374 -10.10 4.11 3.54
N GLU A 375 -10.27 4.37 2.24
CA GLU A 375 -10.62 5.69 1.72
C GLU A 375 -12.09 5.72 1.24
N PRO A 376 -13.04 6.12 2.11
CA PRO A 376 -14.46 6.17 1.76
C PRO A 376 -14.78 7.27 0.73
N SER A 377 -13.94 8.29 0.56
CA SER A 377 -14.12 9.32 -0.47
C SER A 377 -13.77 8.85 -1.87
N ALA A 378 -13.12 7.69 -2.01
CA ALA A 378 -12.72 7.18 -3.32
C ALA A 378 -13.94 6.82 -4.17
N ARG A 379 -13.84 7.06 -5.49
CA ARG A 379 -14.88 6.70 -6.47
C ARG A 379 -14.33 5.90 -7.64
N GLY A 380 -15.22 5.19 -8.33
CA GLY A 380 -14.87 4.41 -9.51
C GLY A 380 -14.31 5.32 -10.62
N ILE A 381 -13.11 5.03 -11.13
CA ILE A 381 -12.51 5.79 -12.24
C ILE A 381 -11.97 4.87 -13.34
N ILE A 382 -12.09 5.31 -14.59
CA ILE A 382 -11.43 4.67 -15.74
C ILE A 382 -10.47 5.71 -16.32
N CYS A 383 -9.18 5.36 -16.46
CA CYS A 383 -8.16 6.28 -16.96
C CYS A 383 -7.20 5.61 -17.94
N GLY A 384 -6.40 6.42 -18.66
CA GLY A 384 -5.49 5.91 -19.70
C GLY A 384 -6.16 5.58 -21.03
N LEU A 385 -7.35 6.15 -21.28
CA LEU A 385 -8.08 5.95 -22.54
C LEU A 385 -7.38 6.66 -23.72
N THR A 386 -7.33 5.98 -24.86
CA THR A 386 -6.89 6.53 -26.15
C THR A 386 -7.97 6.27 -27.21
N GLN A 387 -7.82 6.84 -28.43
CA GLN A 387 -8.74 6.57 -29.53
C GLN A 387 -8.80 5.08 -29.95
N PHE A 388 -7.78 4.29 -29.58
CA PHE A 388 -7.74 2.85 -29.81
C PHE A 388 -8.57 2.04 -28.78
N THR A 389 -8.82 2.62 -27.60
CA THR A 389 -9.48 1.91 -26.50
C THR A 389 -10.93 1.57 -26.86
N ASN A 390 -11.36 0.36 -26.50
CA ASN A 390 -12.69 -0.17 -26.82
C ASN A 390 -13.20 -1.05 -25.66
N LYS A 391 -14.40 -1.60 -25.81
CA LYS A 391 -15.06 -2.38 -24.74
C LYS A 391 -14.26 -3.62 -24.28
N SER A 392 -13.49 -4.26 -25.16
CA SER A 392 -12.64 -5.40 -24.81
C SER A 392 -11.49 -5.00 -23.88
N HIS A 393 -10.90 -3.82 -24.10
CA HIS A 393 -9.86 -3.27 -23.21
C HIS A 393 -10.41 -2.94 -21.82
N LEU A 394 -11.65 -2.45 -21.74
CA LEU A 394 -12.33 -2.21 -20.45
C LEU A 394 -12.62 -3.52 -19.72
N ALA A 395 -13.08 -4.55 -20.44
CA ALA A 395 -13.27 -5.89 -19.88
C ALA A 395 -11.96 -6.45 -19.30
N PHE A 396 -10.85 -6.29 -20.03
CA PHE A 396 -9.53 -6.70 -19.55
C PHE A 396 -9.10 -5.90 -18.32
N ALA A 397 -9.21 -4.57 -18.37
CA ALA A 397 -8.84 -3.69 -17.26
C ALA A 397 -9.65 -3.98 -15.99
N ALA A 398 -10.91 -4.41 -16.11
CA ALA A 398 -11.74 -4.81 -14.98
C ALA A 398 -11.22 -6.07 -14.29
N LEU A 399 -10.81 -7.10 -15.06
CA LEU A 399 -10.16 -8.29 -14.49
C LEU A 399 -8.80 -7.94 -13.86
N GLU A 400 -8.00 -7.13 -14.56
CA GLU A 400 -6.68 -6.69 -14.09
C GLU A 400 -6.79 -5.91 -12.75
N ALA A 401 -7.83 -5.10 -12.60
CA ALA A 401 -8.10 -4.34 -11.37
C ALA A 401 -8.38 -5.23 -10.15
N VAL A 402 -9.11 -6.33 -10.33
CA VAL A 402 -9.33 -7.30 -9.24
C VAL A 402 -8.00 -7.93 -8.82
N CYS A 403 -7.14 -8.22 -9.80
CA CYS A 403 -5.82 -8.78 -9.54
C CYS A 403 -4.88 -7.82 -8.84
N PHE A 404 -4.89 -6.53 -9.22
CA PHE A 404 -4.10 -5.52 -8.53
C PHE A 404 -4.56 -5.28 -7.10
N GLN A 405 -5.87 -5.19 -6.85
CA GLN A 405 -6.38 -5.04 -5.48
C GLN A 405 -6.01 -6.24 -4.60
N THR A 406 -6.05 -7.46 -5.16
CA THR A 406 -5.59 -8.67 -4.46
C THR A 406 -4.10 -8.58 -4.13
N ARG A 407 -3.28 -8.09 -5.08
CA ARG A 407 -1.86 -7.88 -4.87
C ARG A 407 -1.57 -6.84 -3.79
N GLU A 408 -2.32 -5.73 -3.73
CA GLU A 408 -2.14 -4.70 -2.69
C GLU A 408 -2.33 -5.26 -1.28
N ILE A 409 -3.34 -6.12 -1.11
CA ILE A 409 -3.58 -6.80 0.16
C ILE A 409 -2.44 -7.77 0.48
N LEU A 410 -2.02 -8.57 -0.50
CA LEU A 410 -0.95 -9.55 -0.32
C LEU A 410 0.39 -8.87 0.01
N ASP A 411 0.73 -7.77 -0.66
CA ASP A 411 1.92 -6.97 -0.36
C ASP A 411 1.87 -6.42 1.07
N SER A 412 0.70 -5.99 1.53
CA SER A 412 0.48 -5.52 2.91
C SER A 412 0.62 -6.66 3.92
N MET A 413 0.11 -7.86 3.59
CA MET A 413 0.24 -9.05 4.43
C MET A 413 1.69 -9.52 4.56
N ASN A 414 2.47 -9.47 3.48
CA ASN A 414 3.89 -9.81 3.51
C ASN A 414 4.67 -8.84 4.40
N GLN A 415 4.33 -7.54 4.37
CA GLN A 415 4.95 -6.52 5.23
C GLN A 415 4.62 -6.74 6.71
N ASP A 416 3.34 -6.98 7.03
CA ASP A 416 2.91 -7.18 8.43
C ASP A 416 3.38 -8.52 9.02
N SER A 417 3.33 -9.61 8.25
CA SER A 417 3.68 -10.95 8.75
C SER A 417 5.17 -11.24 8.72
N GLY A 418 5.94 -10.57 7.86
CA GLY A 418 7.34 -10.89 7.58
C GLY A 418 7.54 -12.24 6.86
N ILE A 419 6.46 -12.92 6.46
CA ILE A 419 6.50 -14.22 5.78
C ILE A 419 6.05 -14.02 4.33
N PRO A 420 6.94 -14.09 3.33
CA PRO A 420 6.55 -13.93 1.94
C PRO A 420 5.72 -15.14 1.47
N LEU A 421 4.55 -14.87 0.92
CA LEU A 421 3.69 -15.92 0.34
C LEU A 421 4.37 -16.58 -0.87
N THR A 422 4.44 -17.91 -0.89
CA THR A 422 5.06 -18.66 -2.01
C THR A 422 4.06 -19.14 -3.06
N GLN A 423 2.79 -19.26 -2.71
CA GLN A 423 1.69 -19.63 -3.60
C GLN A 423 0.37 -19.12 -3.03
N LEU A 424 -0.62 -18.85 -3.89
CA LEU A 424 -1.95 -18.40 -3.48
C LEU A 424 -3.00 -19.47 -3.79
N GLN A 425 -3.66 -20.01 -2.77
CA GLN A 425 -4.86 -20.82 -2.97
C GLN A 425 -6.06 -19.92 -3.31
N VAL A 426 -6.91 -20.34 -4.24
CA VAL A 426 -8.06 -19.54 -4.68
C VAL A 426 -9.34 -20.34 -4.75
N ASP A 427 -10.47 -19.70 -4.43
CA ASP A 427 -11.82 -20.27 -4.56
C ASP A 427 -12.85 -19.17 -4.87
N GLY A 428 -14.11 -19.55 -5.04
CA GLY A 428 -15.21 -18.64 -5.39
C GLY A 428 -15.51 -18.56 -6.89
N GLY A 429 -16.65 -17.95 -7.21
CA GLY A 429 -17.25 -18.02 -8.54
C GLY A 429 -16.39 -17.46 -9.67
N MET A 430 -15.60 -16.40 -9.42
CA MET A 430 -14.75 -15.82 -10.47
C MET A 430 -13.57 -16.71 -10.85
N THR A 431 -13.20 -17.70 -10.03
CA THR A 431 -12.10 -18.63 -10.35
C THR A 431 -12.42 -19.53 -11.55
N SER A 432 -13.67 -19.57 -11.99
CA SER A 432 -14.05 -20.20 -13.26
C SER A 432 -13.42 -19.51 -14.48
N ASN A 433 -13.13 -18.20 -14.38
CA ASN A 433 -12.47 -17.42 -15.42
C ASN A 433 -10.96 -17.72 -15.42
N ARG A 434 -10.50 -18.44 -16.45
CA ARG A 434 -9.11 -18.89 -16.54
C ARG A 434 -8.16 -17.74 -16.79
N LEU A 435 -8.60 -16.75 -17.58
CA LEU A 435 -7.83 -15.53 -17.83
C LEU A 435 -7.56 -14.76 -16.53
N LEU A 436 -8.56 -14.62 -15.64
CA LEU A 436 -8.38 -13.99 -14.32
C LEU A 436 -7.34 -14.73 -13.48
N MET A 437 -7.38 -16.07 -13.45
CA MET A 437 -6.43 -16.87 -12.68
C MET A 437 -5.01 -16.74 -13.22
N GLN A 438 -4.84 -16.75 -14.55
CA GLN A 438 -3.54 -16.51 -15.17
C GLN A 438 -3.04 -15.08 -14.89
N LEU A 439 -3.90 -14.06 -15.03
CA LEU A 439 -3.56 -12.67 -14.71
C LEU A 439 -3.16 -12.50 -13.24
N GLN A 440 -3.83 -13.20 -12.33
CA GLN A 440 -3.48 -13.16 -10.92
C GLN A 440 -2.09 -13.75 -10.67
N ALA A 441 -1.77 -14.91 -11.26
CA ALA A 441 -0.45 -15.53 -11.15
C ALA A 441 0.63 -14.62 -11.75
N ASP A 442 0.35 -14.01 -12.89
CA ASP A 442 1.23 -13.06 -13.57
C ASP A 442 1.50 -11.81 -12.69
N ILE A 443 0.44 -11.19 -12.17
CA ILE A 443 0.54 -9.97 -11.34
C ILE A 443 1.20 -10.24 -9.99
N LEU A 444 0.99 -11.40 -9.37
CA LEU A 444 1.66 -11.75 -8.12
C LEU A 444 3.08 -12.28 -8.33
N CYS A 445 3.38 -12.81 -9.51
CA CYS A 445 4.61 -13.54 -9.79
C CYS A 445 4.83 -14.75 -8.84
N ILE A 446 3.75 -15.34 -8.36
CA ILE A 446 3.73 -16.60 -7.60
C ILE A 446 2.63 -17.51 -8.18
N PRO A 447 2.72 -18.83 -7.99
CA PRO A 447 1.71 -19.72 -8.52
C PRO A 447 0.34 -19.53 -7.86
N VAL A 448 -0.70 -19.61 -8.66
CA VAL A 448 -2.10 -19.62 -8.19
C VAL A 448 -2.64 -21.04 -8.30
N VAL A 449 -3.16 -21.58 -7.20
CA VAL A 449 -3.65 -22.96 -7.10
C VAL A 449 -5.15 -22.94 -6.91
N LYS A 450 -5.87 -23.47 -7.90
CA LYS A 450 -7.32 -23.60 -7.88
C LYS A 450 -7.70 -25.07 -7.63
N PRO A 451 -8.44 -25.39 -6.57
CA PRO A 451 -8.91 -26.75 -6.34
C PRO A 451 -9.96 -27.15 -7.39
N SER A 452 -9.99 -28.42 -7.79
CA SER A 452 -11.02 -28.95 -8.70
C SER A 452 -12.41 -28.92 -8.08
N MET A 453 -12.49 -29.08 -6.74
CA MET A 453 -13.72 -29.02 -5.97
C MET A 453 -13.90 -27.57 -5.46
N PRO A 454 -14.90 -26.81 -5.95
CA PRO A 454 -15.01 -25.38 -5.70
C PRO A 454 -15.62 -24.99 -4.34
N GLU A 455 -16.20 -25.95 -3.61
CA GLU A 455 -16.96 -25.74 -2.36
C GLU A 455 -16.05 -25.83 -1.11
N THR A 456 -14.92 -25.12 -1.12
CA THR A 456 -13.91 -25.17 -0.04
C THR A 456 -14.43 -24.66 1.29
N THR A 457 -15.29 -23.64 1.28
CA THR A 457 -15.97 -23.10 2.47
C THR A 457 -16.72 -24.19 3.23
N ALA A 458 -17.62 -24.89 2.55
CA ALA A 458 -18.39 -25.99 3.12
C ALA A 458 -17.51 -27.18 3.52
N LEU A 459 -16.49 -27.49 2.72
CA LEU A 459 -15.52 -28.53 3.05
C LEU A 459 -14.81 -28.24 4.37
N GLY A 460 -14.36 -27.00 4.61
CA GLY A 460 -13.68 -26.64 5.85
C GLY A 460 -14.56 -26.82 7.10
N ALA A 461 -15.85 -26.46 6.99
CA ALA A 461 -16.82 -26.72 8.06
C ALA A 461 -17.04 -28.22 8.29
N ALA A 462 -17.12 -29.02 7.22
CA ALA A 462 -17.22 -30.47 7.30
C ALA A 462 -15.96 -31.11 7.91
N MET A 463 -14.77 -30.64 7.52
CA MET A 463 -13.48 -31.07 8.08
C MET A 463 -13.43 -30.81 9.60
N ALA A 464 -13.80 -29.60 10.04
CA ALA A 464 -13.86 -29.27 11.45
C ALA A 464 -14.87 -30.12 12.23
N ALA A 465 -16.05 -30.38 11.65
CA ALA A 465 -17.07 -31.21 12.28
C ALA A 465 -16.64 -32.69 12.39
N GLY A 466 -16.07 -33.24 11.32
CA GLY A 466 -15.59 -34.62 11.29
C GLY A 466 -14.39 -34.87 12.21
N ALA A 467 -13.57 -33.85 12.45
CA ALA A 467 -12.39 -33.92 13.30
C ALA A 467 -12.69 -33.74 14.80
N ALA A 468 -13.88 -33.28 15.16
CA ALA A 468 -14.24 -33.00 16.55
C ALA A 468 -14.09 -34.23 17.44
N GLU A 469 -13.62 -34.00 18.67
CA GLU A 469 -13.51 -35.06 19.69
C GLU A 469 -14.89 -35.68 19.97
N GLY A 470 -14.96 -37.01 19.92
CA GLY A 470 -16.21 -37.77 20.02
C GLY A 470 -16.88 -38.09 18.67
N VAL A 471 -16.48 -37.43 17.58
CA VAL A 471 -16.84 -37.80 16.21
C VAL A 471 -15.69 -38.53 15.54
N SER A 472 -14.53 -37.86 15.39
CA SER A 472 -13.26 -38.41 14.91
C SER A 472 -13.33 -39.27 13.64
N VAL A 473 -14.14 -38.85 12.66
CA VAL A 473 -14.24 -39.52 11.34
C VAL A 473 -13.36 -38.87 10.27
N TRP A 474 -12.79 -37.70 10.56
CA TRP A 474 -11.93 -36.95 9.64
C TRP A 474 -10.57 -36.66 10.32
N SER A 475 -9.46 -37.01 9.65
CA SER A 475 -8.11 -36.67 10.12
C SER A 475 -7.65 -35.36 9.49
N LEU A 476 -7.14 -34.44 10.31
CA LEU A 476 -6.55 -33.17 9.86
C LEU A 476 -5.01 -33.22 9.84
N SER A 477 -4.43 -34.38 10.08
CA SER A 477 -2.97 -34.58 10.00
C SER A 477 -2.54 -34.48 8.53
N PRO A 478 -1.46 -33.75 8.20
CA PRO A 478 -1.00 -33.59 6.82
C PRO A 478 -0.77 -34.90 6.07
N GLU A 479 -0.39 -35.97 6.77
CA GLU A 479 -0.12 -37.29 6.17
C GLU A 479 -1.39 -38.04 5.72
N ASP A 480 -2.54 -37.70 6.30
CA ASP A 480 -3.83 -38.37 6.06
C ASP A 480 -4.74 -37.57 5.11
N LEU A 481 -4.35 -36.34 4.77
CA LEU A 481 -5.10 -35.49 3.85
C LEU A 481 -4.90 -36.00 2.41
N SER A 482 -5.98 -36.45 1.77
CA SER A 482 -5.96 -36.80 0.36
C SER A 482 -5.52 -35.58 -0.47
N GLU A 483 -4.59 -35.77 -1.41
CA GLU A 483 -4.21 -34.71 -2.35
C GLU A 483 -5.46 -34.18 -3.07
N VAL A 484 -5.81 -32.92 -2.79
CA VAL A 484 -6.87 -32.23 -3.50
C VAL A 484 -6.38 -32.01 -4.93
N THR A 485 -7.03 -32.67 -5.89
CA THR A 485 -6.78 -32.39 -7.30
C THR A 485 -6.93 -30.89 -7.53
N SER A 486 -5.92 -30.27 -8.12
CA SER A 486 -5.87 -28.83 -8.31
C SER A 486 -5.28 -28.49 -9.68
N GLU A 487 -5.75 -27.38 -10.22
CA GLU A 487 -5.17 -26.73 -11.37
C GLU A 487 -4.21 -25.64 -10.90
N LYS A 488 -2.99 -25.64 -11.44
CA LYS A 488 -1.94 -24.69 -11.08
C LYS A 488 -1.67 -23.75 -12.25
N PHE A 489 -1.73 -22.45 -11.98
CA PHE A 489 -1.39 -21.40 -12.92
C PHE A 489 -0.02 -20.84 -12.56
N GLU A 490 0.96 -21.07 -13.43
CA GLU A 490 2.32 -20.57 -13.26
C GLU A 490 2.43 -19.16 -13.87
N PRO A 491 3.20 -18.24 -13.25
CA PRO A 491 3.45 -16.91 -13.81
C PRO A 491 4.09 -17.01 -15.20
N GLN A 492 3.52 -16.31 -16.17
CA GLN A 492 4.01 -16.25 -17.56
C GLN A 492 4.72 -14.92 -17.87
N ILE A 493 4.57 -13.92 -17.01
CA ILE A 493 5.30 -12.65 -17.09
C ILE A 493 6.47 -12.61 -16.12
N ASN A 494 7.46 -11.77 -16.42
CA ASN A 494 8.56 -11.53 -15.50
C ASN A 494 8.15 -10.52 -14.39
N PRO A 495 8.85 -10.54 -13.23
CA PRO A 495 8.57 -9.59 -12.14
C PRO A 495 8.66 -8.11 -12.56
N GLU A 496 9.52 -7.77 -13.52
CA GLU A 496 9.70 -6.39 -13.97
C GLU A 496 8.45 -5.82 -14.67
N GLU A 497 7.81 -6.63 -15.50
CA GLU A 497 6.56 -6.29 -16.17
C GLU A 497 5.42 -6.15 -15.16
N SER A 498 5.35 -7.07 -14.21
CA SER A 498 4.37 -7.04 -13.13
C SER A 498 4.48 -5.74 -12.31
N GLU A 499 5.69 -5.37 -11.89
CA GLU A 499 5.97 -4.10 -11.20
C GLU A 499 5.57 -2.87 -12.02
N LEU A 500 5.85 -2.87 -13.33
CA LEU A 500 5.50 -1.73 -14.20
C LEU A 500 4.00 -1.52 -14.27
N ARG A 501 3.25 -2.62 -14.46
CA ARG A 501 1.77 -2.59 -14.51
C ARG A 501 1.20 -2.13 -13.17
N TYR A 502 1.73 -2.65 -12.07
CA TYR A 502 1.31 -2.30 -10.72
C TYR A 502 1.63 -0.85 -10.33
N ALA A 503 2.80 -0.33 -10.73
CA ALA A 503 3.16 1.07 -10.49
C ALA A 503 2.20 2.06 -11.17
N ARG A 504 1.65 1.69 -12.34
CA ARG A 504 0.61 2.48 -13.03
C ARG A 504 -0.75 2.33 -12.36
N TRP A 505 -1.10 1.12 -11.92
CA TRP A 505 -2.29 0.90 -11.10
C TRP A 505 -2.30 1.81 -9.86
N LYS A 506 -1.20 1.89 -9.09
CA LYS A 506 -1.11 2.78 -7.93
C LYS A 506 -1.33 4.26 -8.27
N LYS A 507 -0.89 4.71 -9.46
CA LYS A 507 -1.20 6.06 -9.94
C LYS A 507 -2.69 6.25 -10.22
N ALA A 508 -3.36 5.25 -10.79
CA ALA A 508 -4.80 5.28 -11.00
C ALA A 508 -5.54 5.34 -9.66
N VAL A 509 -5.17 4.51 -8.69
CA VAL A 509 -5.73 4.52 -7.33
C VAL A 509 -5.58 5.88 -6.66
N GLN A 510 -4.41 6.53 -6.74
CA GLN A 510 -4.23 7.88 -6.19
C GLN A 510 -5.17 8.92 -6.80
N ARG A 511 -5.59 8.74 -8.07
CA ARG A 511 -6.54 9.63 -8.73
C ARG A 511 -8.00 9.34 -8.37
N SER A 512 -8.30 8.19 -7.78
CA SER A 512 -9.65 7.86 -7.34
C SER A 512 -9.98 8.42 -5.97
N MET A 513 -8.97 8.71 -5.14
CA MET A 513 -9.09 9.19 -3.76
C MET A 513 -9.49 10.68 -3.68
N ASN A 514 -10.12 11.08 -2.58
CA ASN A 514 -10.58 12.45 -2.31
C ASN A 514 -11.50 13.00 -3.41
N TRP A 515 -12.24 12.11 -4.08
CA TRP A 515 -13.19 12.49 -5.12
C TRP A 515 -14.46 13.09 -4.51
N GLU A 516 -15.00 12.46 -3.46
CA GLU A 516 -16.11 12.99 -2.69
C GLU A 516 -15.59 13.90 -1.56
N THR A 517 -16.06 15.16 -1.51
CA THR A 517 -15.80 16.03 -0.36
C THR A 517 -16.80 15.72 0.74
N MET A 518 -16.35 15.11 1.84
CA MET A 518 -17.19 15.03 3.04
C MET A 518 -17.34 16.43 3.63
N GLU A 519 -18.38 17.16 3.25
CA GLU A 519 -18.77 18.34 4.02
C GLU A 519 -19.21 17.88 5.41
N PRO A 520 -18.69 18.49 6.50
CA PRO A 520 -19.22 18.23 7.82
C PRO A 520 -20.67 18.71 7.84
N VAL A 521 -21.60 17.80 8.11
CA VAL A 521 -23.01 18.12 8.38
C VAL A 521 -23.06 18.96 9.66
N GLY A 522 -22.84 20.27 9.50
CA GLY A 522 -23.01 21.27 10.53
C GLY A 522 -24.44 21.78 10.49
N SER A 523 -25.18 21.48 11.55
CA SER A 523 -26.41 22.16 12.02
C SER A 523 -27.36 22.69 10.96
N GLU A 524 -28.54 22.05 10.88
CA GLU A 524 -29.76 22.63 10.33
C GLU A 524 -29.88 24.14 10.62
N ASN A 525 -29.87 24.94 9.57
CA ASN A 525 -30.74 26.10 9.43
C ASN A 525 -31.13 26.17 7.96
N GLY A 526 -32.42 25.99 7.72
CA GLY A 526 -32.98 25.84 6.38
C GLY A 526 -32.73 27.07 5.51
N GLU A 527 -32.16 26.83 4.35
CA GLU A 527 -32.48 27.51 3.10
C GLU A 527 -31.98 26.61 1.96
N THR A 528 -32.90 25.90 1.33
CA THR A 528 -32.65 25.10 0.13
C THR A 528 -32.20 26.03 -0.99
N SER A 529 -30.94 25.93 -1.42
CA SER A 529 -30.45 26.67 -2.58
C SER A 529 -31.07 26.12 -3.86
N ILE A 530 -32.22 26.69 -4.23
CA ILE A 530 -32.75 26.64 -5.59
C ILE A 530 -31.79 27.48 -6.43
N PHE A 531 -30.89 26.86 -7.21
CA PHE A 531 -30.42 27.30 -8.54
C PHE A 531 -29.15 26.51 -8.94
N SER A 532 -29.27 25.63 -9.94
CA SER A 532 -28.60 25.82 -11.23
C SER A 532 -28.82 24.62 -12.17
N SER A 533 -30.02 24.52 -12.75
CA SER A 533 -30.20 23.81 -14.02
C SER A 533 -30.70 24.82 -15.04
N VAL A 534 -29.89 25.08 -16.06
CA VAL A 534 -30.29 25.92 -17.19
C VAL A 534 -31.39 25.15 -17.95
N PRO A 535 -32.57 25.73 -18.21
CA PRO A 535 -33.62 25.06 -18.96
C PRO A 535 -33.08 24.62 -20.33
N LEU A 536 -33.40 23.38 -20.72
CA LEU A 536 -32.87 22.70 -21.92
C LEU A 536 -32.95 23.55 -23.20
N GLY A 537 -33.94 24.43 -23.31
CA GLY A 537 -34.08 25.36 -24.44
C GLY A 537 -32.92 26.35 -24.59
N PHE A 538 -32.39 26.90 -23.49
CA PHE A 538 -31.25 27.82 -23.54
C PHE A 538 -29.93 27.11 -23.88
N TYR A 539 -29.77 25.86 -23.43
CA TYR A 539 -28.63 25.03 -23.77
C TYR A 539 -28.59 24.69 -25.28
N ILE A 540 -29.74 24.32 -25.86
CA ILE A 540 -29.84 24.00 -27.29
C ILE A 540 -29.57 25.24 -28.15
N MET A 541 -30.13 26.40 -27.78
CA MET A 541 -29.92 27.65 -28.51
C MET A 541 -28.46 28.12 -28.47
N GLY A 542 -27.83 28.08 -27.30
CA GLY A 542 -26.42 28.43 -27.15
C GLY A 542 -25.49 27.50 -27.94
N SER A 543 -25.80 26.20 -27.95
CA SER A 543 -25.05 25.20 -28.69
C SER A 543 -25.18 25.38 -30.21
N MET A 544 -26.36 25.74 -30.73
CA MET A 544 -26.55 26.05 -32.14
C MET A 544 -25.81 27.31 -32.59
N LEU A 545 -25.81 28.38 -31.77
CA LEU A 545 -25.07 29.60 -32.08
C LEU A 545 -23.55 29.35 -32.12
N MET A 546 -23.04 28.51 -31.22
CA MET A 546 -21.63 28.09 -31.24
C MET A 546 -21.28 27.23 -32.46
N LEU A 547 -22.18 26.34 -32.90
CA LEU A 547 -22.00 25.54 -34.11
C LEU A 547 -22.04 26.39 -35.39
N ILE A 548 -22.86 27.44 -35.43
CA ILE A 548 -22.90 28.40 -36.54
C ILE A 548 -21.60 29.23 -36.56
N GLY A 549 -21.08 29.64 -35.40
CA GLY A 549 -19.77 30.29 -35.26
C GLY A 549 -18.60 29.40 -35.67
N ALA A 550 -18.63 28.12 -35.29
CA ALA A 550 -17.61 27.14 -35.65
C ALA A 550 -17.61 26.82 -37.16
N LYS A 551 -18.79 26.80 -37.81
CA LYS A 551 -18.90 26.66 -39.28
C LYS A 551 -18.28 27.83 -40.04
N PHE A 552 -18.28 29.04 -39.46
CA PHE A 552 -17.65 30.21 -40.07
C PHE A 552 -16.11 30.19 -39.96
N LEU A 553 -15.58 29.52 -38.93
CA LEU A 553 -14.14 29.40 -38.68
C LEU A 553 -13.48 28.23 -39.43
N ALA A 554 -14.27 27.25 -39.90
CA ALA A 554 -13.77 26.02 -40.53
C ALA A 554 -13.46 26.13 -42.05
N VAL A 555 -13.50 27.32 -42.65
CA VAL A 555 -13.21 27.51 -44.10
C VAL A 555 -11.72 27.78 -44.40
N THR A 556 -10.81 27.66 -43.42
CA THR A 556 -9.37 27.72 -43.73
C THR A 556 -8.58 26.52 -43.18
N LYS A 557 -7.93 25.84 -44.13
CA LYS A 557 -6.90 24.79 -44.01
C LYS A 557 -7.38 23.34 -43.81
N LEU A 558 -7.55 22.68 -44.97
CA LEU A 558 -7.22 21.27 -45.19
C LEU A 558 -5.80 21.18 -45.77
N SER A 559 -4.96 20.27 -45.26
CA SER A 559 -4.29 19.23 -46.07
C SER A 559 -3.29 18.37 -45.25
N GLY A 560 -3.34 17.05 -45.46
CA GLY A 560 -2.18 16.16 -45.33
C GLY A 560 -2.29 14.98 -44.36
N SER A 561 -2.44 13.77 -44.90
CA SER A 561 -2.18 12.44 -44.30
C SER A 561 -1.54 11.55 -45.39
N PRO A 562 -1.06 10.32 -45.15
CA PRO A 562 -0.32 9.73 -44.02
C PRO A 562 0.92 8.92 -44.49
N GLN A 563 1.76 8.37 -43.59
CA GLN A 563 2.49 7.09 -43.82
C GLN A 563 3.11 6.49 -42.54
N SER A 564 3.39 5.19 -42.61
CA SER A 564 3.34 4.15 -41.56
C SER A 564 4.69 3.59 -41.07
N PHE A 565 4.68 3.13 -39.80
CA PHE A 565 5.36 1.99 -39.14
C PHE A 565 6.81 1.55 -39.46
N GLN A 566 7.58 1.35 -38.37
CA GLN A 566 8.36 0.12 -38.10
C GLN A 566 8.67 -0.04 -36.59
N ASP A 567 8.46 -1.26 -36.07
CA ASP A 567 8.79 -1.72 -34.71
C ASP A 567 10.23 -2.26 -34.61
N MET A 568 10.89 -2.11 -33.45
CA MET A 568 12.01 -2.97 -33.04
C MET A 568 12.25 -3.03 -31.52
N GLN A 569 12.24 -4.26 -30.98
CA GLN A 569 12.86 -4.85 -29.77
C GLN A 569 13.17 -3.98 -28.53
N ARG A 570 12.59 -4.36 -27.37
CA ARG A 570 12.89 -3.79 -26.03
C ARG A 570 13.96 -4.59 -25.28
N ASN A 571 15.07 -3.92 -24.96
CA ASN A 571 16.05 -4.29 -23.93
C ASN A 571 15.92 -3.30 -22.75
N ASN A 572 16.28 -3.75 -21.54
CA ASN A 572 16.15 -2.97 -20.28
C ASN A 572 16.87 -1.61 -20.37
N THR A 573 16.08 -0.55 -20.37
CA THR A 573 16.54 0.83 -20.64
C THR A 573 17.12 1.45 -19.37
N VAL A 574 18.06 2.39 -19.52
CA VAL A 574 18.65 3.12 -18.38
C VAL A 574 17.59 3.92 -17.64
N LYS A 575 16.58 4.40 -18.37
CA LYS A 575 15.41 5.07 -17.82
C LYS A 575 14.70 4.24 -16.77
N GLU A 576 14.49 2.95 -17.02
CA GLU A 576 13.86 2.02 -16.06
C GLU A 576 14.74 1.79 -14.83
N LEU A 577 16.06 1.66 -15.02
CA LEU A 577 17.03 1.48 -13.93
C LEU A 577 17.13 2.72 -13.02
N LEU A 578 17.09 3.92 -13.61
CA LEU A 578 17.08 5.19 -12.86
C LEU A 578 15.81 5.37 -12.04
N VAL A 579 14.65 4.92 -12.55
CA VAL A 579 13.38 4.95 -11.81
C VAL A 579 13.41 4.00 -10.61
N ARG A 580 13.94 2.78 -10.78
CA ARG A 580 14.11 1.82 -9.67
C ARG A 580 15.06 2.33 -8.59
N LYS A 581 16.15 3.01 -8.95
CA LYS A 581 17.05 3.63 -7.95
C LYS A 581 16.43 4.84 -7.25
N ARG A 582 15.59 5.65 -7.91
CA ARG A 582 14.85 6.76 -7.26
C ARG A 582 13.82 6.26 -6.23
N GLN A 583 13.19 5.11 -6.48
CA GLN A 583 12.22 4.52 -5.56
C GLN A 583 12.85 4.01 -4.24
N LYS A 584 14.16 3.69 -4.23
CA LYS A 584 14.89 3.35 -3.00
C LYS A 584 15.12 4.54 -2.04
N TRP A 585 14.82 5.78 -2.45
CA TRP A 585 15.22 7.01 -1.73
C TRP A 585 14.02 7.87 -1.27
N THR A 586 12.81 7.33 -1.37
CA THR A 586 11.62 7.90 -0.73
C THR A 586 10.97 6.83 0.12
N CYS A 587 11.53 6.59 1.30
CA CYS A 587 10.83 5.87 2.36
C CYS A 587 10.39 6.86 3.44
N SER A 588 9.08 6.91 3.65
CA SER A 588 8.36 7.16 4.88
C SER A 588 8.61 6.01 5.90
N PRO A 589 8.14 6.07 7.15
CA PRO A 589 8.86 5.59 8.33
C PRO A 589 8.62 4.16 8.69
N GLU A 590 9.72 3.40 8.79
CA GLU A 590 9.95 2.12 9.48
C GLU A 590 10.89 1.35 8.54
N ASP A 591 12.21 1.41 8.74
CA ASP A 591 12.92 0.60 9.70
C ASP A 591 14.36 1.09 9.85
N ASN A 592 14.85 1.18 11.08
CA ASN A 592 16.20 0.69 11.34
C ASN A 592 16.30 0.28 12.82
N ASN A 593 15.83 -0.94 13.08
CA ASN A 593 16.60 -1.86 13.88
C ASN A 593 17.46 -2.73 12.92
N MET A 594 18.75 -2.45 13.06
CA MET A 594 19.96 -3.16 12.67
C MET A 594 19.95 -4.61 12.15
N GLU A 595 20.91 -4.78 11.23
CA GLU A 595 21.94 -5.83 11.18
C GLU A 595 21.66 -7.16 10.46
N HIS A 596 22.42 -7.30 9.36
CA HIS A 596 22.72 -8.49 8.62
C HIS A 596 23.45 -9.56 9.45
N GLY A 597 22.83 -10.74 9.59
CA GLY A 597 23.55 -11.98 9.88
C GLY A 597 24.15 -12.60 8.63
N PHE A 598 25.44 -12.34 8.36
CA PHE A 598 26.22 -13.13 7.40
C PHE A 598 26.72 -14.42 8.07
N LYS A 599 26.34 -15.59 7.53
CA LYS A 599 26.95 -16.88 7.86
C LYS A 599 28.31 -17.01 7.16
N PHE A 600 29.37 -17.13 7.96
CA PHE A 600 30.71 -17.53 7.52
C PHE A 600 30.76 -19.03 7.18
N ALA A 601 31.46 -19.37 6.10
CA ALA A 601 31.94 -20.72 5.82
C ALA A 601 33.33 -20.92 6.47
N LYS A 602 33.53 -22.10 7.07
CA LYS A 602 34.79 -22.59 7.68
C LYS A 602 35.93 -22.67 6.66
N LEU A 603 37.15 -22.30 7.06
CA LEU A 603 38.34 -23.16 6.91
C LEU A 603 39.48 -22.75 7.88
N GLU A 604 39.88 -23.75 8.67
CA GLU A 604 41.19 -24.11 9.26
C GLU A 604 41.99 -23.25 10.27
N ASN A 605 42.14 -23.87 11.44
CA ASN A 605 43.11 -23.80 12.55
C ASN A 605 44.41 -22.98 12.39
N PHE A 606 44.73 -22.21 13.43
CA PHE A 606 46.02 -22.32 14.15
C PHE A 606 45.82 -21.98 15.65
N ALA A 607 46.54 -22.71 16.50
CA ALA A 607 46.39 -22.83 17.95
C ALA A 607 46.97 -21.66 18.77
N GLY A 608 46.57 -21.57 20.05
CA GLY A 608 47.43 -20.99 21.09
C GLY A 608 46.74 -20.17 22.19
N ASP A 609 46.24 -20.88 23.20
CA ASP A 609 46.32 -20.59 24.65
C ASP A 609 45.78 -19.32 25.35
N ALA A 610 45.19 -19.65 26.51
CA ALA A 610 45.13 -18.96 27.80
C ALA A 610 43.81 -18.28 28.21
N SER A 611 43.32 -18.73 29.37
CA SER A 611 42.02 -18.51 29.99
C SER A 611 42.07 -17.43 31.12
N PRO A 612 41.11 -17.31 32.07
CA PRO A 612 40.33 -16.07 32.28
C PRO A 612 40.34 -15.54 33.74
N HIS A 613 39.81 -14.34 34.02
CA HIS A 613 39.32 -13.92 35.37
C HIS A 613 38.27 -12.80 35.21
N MET A 614 36.99 -12.98 35.62
CA MET A 614 36.37 -12.90 36.96
C MET A 614 36.22 -11.47 37.53
N TRP A 615 35.00 -10.90 37.51
CA TRP A 615 34.19 -10.56 38.71
C TRP A 615 32.91 -9.76 38.37
N GLY A 616 31.85 -10.01 39.16
CA GLY A 616 30.50 -9.44 39.03
C GLY A 616 30.21 -8.18 39.88
N PRO A 617 29.03 -8.04 40.52
CA PRO A 617 27.99 -7.10 40.08
C PRO A 617 27.48 -6.10 41.17
N HIS A 618 26.41 -5.35 40.81
CA HIS A 618 25.55 -4.41 41.58
C HIS A 618 25.90 -2.91 41.44
N ALA A 619 25.04 -1.89 41.55
CA ALA A 619 23.59 -1.63 41.41
C ALA A 619 23.43 -0.07 41.58
N PRO A 620 22.27 0.59 41.83
CA PRO A 620 21.69 1.62 40.95
C PRO A 620 21.56 3.05 41.56
N VAL A 621 20.91 3.96 40.80
CA VAL A 621 20.11 5.16 41.22
C VAL A 621 20.68 6.58 40.91
N ASN A 622 20.19 7.14 39.78
CA ASN A 622 19.36 8.37 39.65
C ASN A 622 20.02 9.79 39.77
N PRO A 623 19.31 10.89 39.44
CA PRO A 623 19.58 11.72 38.26
C PRO A 623 19.75 13.22 38.60
N ASN A 624 20.70 13.92 37.95
CA ASN A 624 20.70 15.38 37.71
C ASN A 624 22.14 15.86 37.51
N SER A 625 22.51 16.18 36.28
CA SER A 625 23.39 17.32 36.00
C SER A 625 23.47 17.59 34.51
N HIS A 626 22.93 18.74 34.13
CA HIS A 626 23.25 19.59 32.97
C HIS A 626 24.43 19.15 32.10
N THR A 627 24.14 18.77 30.85
CA THR A 627 25.15 18.61 29.78
C THR A 627 25.58 19.98 29.26
N HIS A 628 26.72 20.46 29.74
CA HIS A 628 27.60 21.34 28.99
C HIS A 628 28.38 20.50 27.97
N PHE A 629 28.20 20.73 26.68
CA PHE A 629 29.16 20.31 25.65
C PHE A 629 30.04 21.50 25.27
N PRO A 630 31.38 21.39 25.34
CA PRO A 630 32.28 22.38 24.76
C PRO A 630 32.51 22.12 23.25
N PRO A 631 32.97 23.12 22.47
CA PRO A 631 33.05 23.05 21.02
C PRO A 631 34.43 22.60 20.48
N ALA A 632 34.40 22.15 19.22
CA ALA A 632 35.43 22.28 18.17
C ALA A 632 36.70 21.39 18.17
N TYR A 633 36.74 20.53 17.12
CA TYR A 633 37.85 19.99 16.32
C TYR A 633 39.04 19.27 16.99
N PRO A 634 39.49 18.17 16.35
CA PRO A 634 40.86 18.17 15.87
C PRO A 634 40.96 18.00 14.35
N GLU A 635 41.86 18.82 13.79
CA GLU A 635 42.55 18.61 12.53
C GLU A 635 43.22 17.23 12.50
N SER A 636 42.89 16.40 11.50
CA SER A 636 43.80 15.41 10.91
C SER A 636 43.10 14.74 9.71
N VAL A 637 42.95 15.49 8.62
CA VAL A 637 42.64 14.92 7.30
C VAL A 637 43.93 14.90 6.50
N ASP A 638 44.94 14.18 7.01
CA ASP A 638 46.23 13.98 6.33
C ASP A 638 46.81 12.57 6.51
N ILE A 639 45.97 11.58 6.86
CA ILE A 639 46.40 10.17 6.91
C ILE A 639 45.34 9.33 6.22
N ILE A 640 45.43 9.24 4.89
CA ILE A 640 45.09 8.11 3.98
C ILE A 640 45.57 8.48 2.53
N LEU A 641 46.59 9.33 2.40
CA LEU A 641 47.06 9.86 1.10
C LEU A 641 48.48 9.44 0.70
N GLU A 642 49.02 8.37 1.28
CA GLU A 642 50.37 7.87 0.91
C GLU A 642 50.40 6.59 0.06
N HIS A 643 49.27 6.08 -0.46
CA HIS A 643 49.30 4.79 -1.16
C HIS A 643 48.68 4.71 -2.55
N MET A 644 48.46 5.82 -3.28
CA MET A 644 48.17 5.78 -4.73
C MET A 644 48.63 7.05 -5.45
N GLN A 645 49.95 7.26 -5.54
CA GLN A 645 50.51 8.02 -6.65
C GLN A 645 50.36 7.18 -7.93
N GLN A 646 49.81 7.77 -8.99
CA GLN A 646 49.74 7.16 -10.32
C GLN A 646 51.15 6.99 -10.91
N PRO A 647 51.47 5.86 -11.56
CA PRO A 647 52.45 5.85 -12.62
C PRO A 647 51.74 6.05 -13.97
N GLY A 648 52.23 7.00 -14.77
CA GLY A 648 51.83 7.17 -16.16
C GLY A 648 52.19 5.93 -16.99
N PHE A 649 51.27 5.52 -17.86
CA PHE A 649 51.52 4.43 -18.80
C PHE A 649 52.25 4.95 -20.04
N GLN A 650 53.56 4.70 -20.11
CA GLN A 650 54.30 4.56 -21.35
C GLN A 650 54.74 3.09 -21.50
N GLY A 651 54.39 2.48 -22.63
CA GLY A 651 55.14 1.38 -23.27
C GLY A 651 55.17 0.00 -22.60
N ASN A 652 54.60 -1.00 -23.29
CA ASN A 652 54.86 -2.44 -23.25
C ASN A 652 55.88 -2.96 -22.21
N VAL A 653 55.41 -3.58 -21.12
CA VAL A 653 56.15 -4.62 -20.38
C VAL A 653 55.16 -5.65 -19.79
N ALA A 654 55.43 -6.95 -19.97
CA ALA A 654 54.68 -8.05 -19.37
C ALA A 654 54.93 -8.15 -17.85
N PRO A 655 53.93 -8.44 -16.99
CA PRO A 655 54.14 -8.41 -15.56
C PRO A 655 54.67 -9.74 -15.00
N THR A 656 55.75 -9.63 -14.21
CA THR A 656 56.23 -10.64 -13.26
C THR A 656 55.41 -10.61 -11.97
N ALA A 657 55.43 -11.75 -11.26
CA ALA A 657 54.57 -12.09 -10.13
C ALA A 657 54.86 -11.29 -8.84
N GLU A 658 53.82 -11.20 -8.00
CA GLU A 658 53.77 -10.72 -6.60
C GLU A 658 53.57 -9.21 -6.35
N GLY A 659 52.34 -8.73 -6.60
CA GLY A 659 51.76 -7.58 -5.91
C GLY A 659 50.37 -7.93 -5.40
N LYS A 660 50.03 -7.62 -4.13
CA LYS A 660 48.66 -7.79 -3.61
C LYS A 660 47.69 -6.90 -4.40
N MET A 661 47.07 -7.47 -5.42
CA MET A 661 46.13 -6.79 -6.28
C MET A 661 44.85 -6.46 -5.50
N SER A 662 44.41 -5.19 -5.53
CA SER A 662 43.15 -4.83 -4.87
C SER A 662 41.96 -5.44 -5.59
N LEU A 663 40.86 -5.71 -4.87
CA LEU A 663 39.64 -6.29 -5.43
C LEU A 663 39.15 -5.52 -6.66
N PHE A 664 39.26 -4.19 -6.65
CA PHE A 664 38.86 -3.36 -7.78
C PHE A 664 39.75 -3.54 -9.02
N HIS A 665 41.07 -3.64 -8.85
CA HIS A 665 41.99 -3.91 -9.96
C HIS A 665 41.77 -5.31 -10.55
N TRP A 666 41.52 -6.32 -9.70
CA TRP A 666 41.16 -7.66 -10.17
C TRP A 666 39.85 -7.65 -10.99
N GLN A 667 38.83 -6.91 -10.53
CA GLN A 667 37.57 -6.76 -11.26
C GLN A 667 37.77 -6.06 -12.61
N ILE A 668 38.59 -5.00 -12.66
CA ILE A 668 38.95 -4.32 -13.91
C ILE A 668 39.62 -5.33 -14.86
N GLN A 669 40.64 -6.07 -14.41
CA GLN A 669 41.34 -7.04 -15.26
C GLN A 669 40.38 -8.07 -15.89
N ARG A 670 39.41 -8.56 -15.11
CA ARG A 670 38.39 -9.50 -15.58
C ARG A 670 37.45 -8.87 -16.61
N GLU A 671 36.95 -7.66 -16.35
CA GLU A 671 36.08 -6.96 -17.30
C GLU A 671 36.84 -6.51 -18.56
N THR A 672 38.13 -6.17 -18.45
CA THR A 672 39.01 -5.86 -19.59
C THR A 672 39.19 -7.06 -20.51
N GLN A 673 39.36 -8.27 -19.96
CA GLN A 673 39.38 -9.49 -20.78
C GLN A 673 38.04 -9.73 -21.48
N ARG A 674 36.92 -9.50 -20.77
CA ARG A 674 35.57 -9.71 -21.31
C ARG A 674 35.18 -8.70 -22.40
N VAL A 675 35.62 -7.45 -22.25
CA VAL A 675 35.34 -6.34 -23.20
C VAL A 675 36.47 -6.23 -24.25
N GLY A 676 37.52 -7.06 -24.15
CA GLY A 676 38.72 -7.00 -24.99
C GLY A 676 38.45 -7.16 -26.49
N GLU A 677 37.41 -7.89 -26.86
CA GLU A 677 37.03 -8.21 -28.26
C GLU A 677 35.95 -7.29 -28.83
N VAL A 678 35.51 -6.27 -28.08
CA VAL A 678 34.42 -5.36 -28.52
C VAL A 678 34.98 -4.30 -29.47
N SER A 679 34.44 -4.24 -30.70
CA SER A 679 34.84 -3.25 -31.70
C SER A 679 34.40 -1.81 -31.32
N PRO A 680 35.10 -0.76 -31.77
CA PRO A 680 34.73 0.63 -31.49
C PRO A 680 33.29 0.97 -31.93
N GLU A 681 32.81 0.38 -33.03
CA GLU A 681 31.44 0.61 -33.53
C GLU A 681 30.40 0.08 -32.54
N LEU A 682 30.68 -1.05 -31.89
CA LEU A 682 29.77 -1.65 -30.92
C LEU A 682 29.72 -0.87 -29.60
N LEU A 683 30.81 -0.19 -29.21
CA LEU A 683 30.84 0.67 -28.02
C LEU A 683 29.94 1.91 -28.17
N THR A 684 29.82 2.42 -29.40
CA THR A 684 28.99 3.59 -29.74
C THR A 684 27.55 3.22 -30.11
N MET A 685 27.22 1.92 -30.15
CA MET A 685 25.86 1.47 -30.45
C MET A 685 24.90 1.93 -29.34
N GLN A 686 23.80 2.54 -29.75
CA GLN A 686 22.72 2.97 -28.88
C GLN A 686 21.52 2.05 -29.06
N ASP A 687 20.84 1.72 -27.97
CA ASP A 687 19.56 1.02 -28.02
C ASP A 687 18.38 1.94 -28.38
N ALA A 688 17.15 1.43 -28.30
CA ALA A 688 15.92 2.16 -28.60
C ALA A 688 15.68 3.40 -27.70
N ASP A 689 16.42 3.53 -26.60
CA ASP A 689 16.35 4.65 -25.66
C ASP A 689 17.60 5.55 -25.73
N GLY A 690 18.49 5.29 -26.69
CA GLY A 690 19.72 6.05 -26.87
C GLY A 690 20.83 5.59 -25.93
N ASP A 691 20.66 4.48 -25.21
CA ASP A 691 21.59 4.03 -24.20
C ASP A 691 22.75 3.25 -24.82
N THR A 692 23.98 3.66 -24.46
CA THR A 692 25.18 2.89 -24.76
C THR A 692 25.42 1.84 -23.67
N TYR A 693 26.33 0.90 -23.92
CA TYR A 693 26.77 -0.05 -22.88
C TYR A 693 27.28 0.65 -21.61
N LEU A 694 27.90 1.83 -21.76
CA LEU A 694 28.36 2.63 -20.63
C LEU A 694 27.17 3.20 -19.83
N HIS A 695 26.14 3.72 -20.49
CA HIS A 695 24.93 4.21 -19.81
C HIS A 695 24.30 3.10 -18.95
N ILE A 696 24.18 1.90 -19.50
CA ILE A 696 23.61 0.72 -18.81
C ILE A 696 24.51 0.28 -17.64
N ALA A 697 25.83 0.20 -17.84
CA ALA A 697 26.77 -0.20 -16.81
C ALA A 697 26.76 0.76 -15.61
N VAL A 698 26.74 2.07 -15.90
CA VAL A 698 26.62 3.12 -14.89
C VAL A 698 25.29 3.03 -14.16
N ALA A 699 24.16 2.90 -14.86
CA ALA A 699 22.84 2.80 -14.25
C ALA A 699 22.73 1.60 -13.27
N LYS A 700 23.28 0.45 -13.66
CA LYS A 700 23.35 -0.76 -12.81
C LYS A 700 24.37 -0.68 -11.68
N GLY A 701 25.26 0.31 -11.70
CA GLY A 701 26.34 0.49 -10.73
C GLY A 701 27.44 -0.55 -10.80
N ARG A 702 27.70 -1.08 -12.00
CA ARG A 702 28.82 -1.98 -12.24
C ARG A 702 30.10 -1.17 -12.43
N ARG A 703 30.67 -0.70 -11.32
CA ARG A 703 31.82 0.22 -11.30
C ARG A 703 33.01 -0.24 -12.17
N ALA A 704 33.45 -1.49 -12.04
CA ALA A 704 34.59 -2.00 -12.81
C ALA A 704 34.32 -2.07 -14.32
N LEU A 705 33.11 -2.49 -14.70
CA LEU A 705 32.69 -2.49 -16.11
C LEU A 705 32.56 -1.06 -16.65
N ALA A 706 31.99 -0.15 -15.88
CA ALA A 706 31.89 1.27 -16.26
C ALA A 706 33.28 1.90 -16.41
N TYR A 707 34.25 1.55 -15.56
CA TYR A 707 35.64 1.98 -15.68
C TYR A 707 36.26 1.55 -17.01
N VAL A 708 36.19 0.25 -17.34
CA VAL A 708 36.76 -0.32 -18.58
C VAL A 708 36.08 0.27 -19.83
N LEU A 709 34.75 0.41 -19.79
CA LEU A 709 34.01 1.02 -20.90
C LEU A 709 34.35 2.51 -21.06
N ALA A 710 34.51 3.25 -19.96
CA ALA A 710 34.91 4.66 -20.00
C ALA A 710 36.31 4.85 -20.59
N GLU A 711 37.27 4.00 -20.23
CA GLU A 711 38.62 4.01 -20.80
C GLU A 711 38.60 3.82 -22.32
N LYS A 712 37.89 2.79 -22.80
CA LYS A 712 37.76 2.50 -24.23
C LYS A 712 36.99 3.57 -24.99
N MET A 713 35.89 4.09 -24.42
CA MET A 713 35.10 5.15 -25.05
C MET A 713 35.80 6.51 -25.06
N SER A 714 36.70 6.76 -24.10
CA SER A 714 37.58 7.92 -24.10
C SER A 714 38.57 7.86 -25.27
N GLN A 715 39.16 6.69 -25.55
CA GLN A 715 40.10 6.50 -26.66
C GLN A 715 39.47 6.74 -28.04
N CYS A 716 38.17 6.47 -28.21
CA CYS A 716 37.43 6.75 -29.44
C CYS A 716 36.61 8.07 -29.41
N GLY A 717 36.83 8.93 -28.41
CA GLY A 717 36.20 10.27 -28.33
C GLY A 717 34.68 10.25 -28.15
N SER A 718 34.11 9.16 -27.64
CA SER A 718 32.65 8.94 -27.56
C SER A 718 32.13 8.86 -26.11
N LEU A 719 32.94 9.23 -25.12
CA LEU A 719 32.60 9.12 -23.70
C LEU A 719 31.36 9.94 -23.28
N ASP A 720 31.12 11.07 -23.94
CA ASP A 720 30.03 12.02 -23.63
C ASP A 720 28.81 11.87 -24.55
N MET A 721 28.64 10.71 -25.18
CA MET A 721 27.40 10.39 -25.91
C MET A 721 26.18 10.56 -24.99
N LYS A 722 25.06 11.00 -25.58
CA LYS A 722 23.82 11.29 -24.86
C LYS A 722 22.75 10.27 -25.20
N GLU A 723 22.01 9.82 -24.19
CA GLU A 723 20.78 9.05 -24.39
C GLU A 723 19.60 9.94 -24.80
N HIS A 724 18.41 9.38 -25.05
CA HIS A 724 17.27 10.11 -25.60
C HIS A 724 16.74 11.26 -24.71
N ASN A 725 16.95 11.23 -23.39
CA ASN A 725 16.69 12.36 -22.49
C ASN A 725 17.88 13.34 -22.38
N GLY A 726 18.87 13.22 -23.27
CA GLY A 726 20.03 14.10 -23.38
C GLY A 726 21.09 13.86 -22.30
N GLN A 727 20.99 12.80 -21.50
CA GLN A 727 21.90 12.53 -20.39
C GLN A 727 23.17 11.82 -20.85
N THR A 728 24.32 12.22 -20.33
CA THR A 728 25.57 11.47 -20.44
C THR A 728 25.68 10.42 -19.34
N ALA A 729 26.62 9.48 -19.51
CA ALA A 729 27.01 8.53 -18.46
C ALA A 729 27.35 9.22 -17.13
N LEU A 730 28.01 10.38 -17.18
CA LEU A 730 28.31 11.18 -15.99
C LEU A 730 27.03 11.68 -15.31
N GLN A 731 26.07 12.19 -16.07
CA GLN A 731 24.79 12.66 -15.51
C GLN A 731 23.99 11.51 -14.89
N ILE A 732 23.99 10.32 -15.50
CA ILE A 732 23.37 9.10 -14.93
C ILE A 732 24.06 8.69 -13.62
N ALA A 733 25.40 8.75 -13.56
CA ALA A 733 26.17 8.46 -12.35
C ALA A 733 25.84 9.44 -11.21
N THR A 734 25.74 10.74 -11.53
CA THR A 734 25.32 11.77 -10.55
C THR A 734 23.87 11.60 -10.10
N ALA A 735 22.96 11.20 -10.99
CA ALA A 735 21.55 10.97 -10.67
C ALA A 735 21.33 9.76 -9.74
N THR A 736 22.31 8.87 -9.61
CA THR A 736 22.24 7.62 -8.84
C THR A 736 23.15 7.60 -7.60
N ASP A 737 23.73 8.75 -7.27
CA ASP A 737 24.71 8.99 -6.21
C ASP A 737 25.94 8.07 -6.21
N GLN A 738 26.44 7.75 -7.40
CA GLN A 738 27.57 6.85 -7.57
C GLN A 738 28.89 7.61 -7.64
N HIS A 739 29.24 8.29 -6.56
CA HIS A 739 30.40 9.19 -6.46
C HIS A 739 31.74 8.55 -6.91
N LEU A 740 31.92 7.25 -6.72
CA LEU A 740 33.10 6.52 -7.19
C LEU A 740 33.13 6.37 -8.72
N ILE A 741 31.98 6.06 -9.34
CA ILE A 741 31.86 6.02 -10.81
C ILE A 741 31.98 7.42 -11.39
N VAL A 742 31.41 8.44 -10.74
CA VAL A 742 31.57 9.85 -11.12
C VAL A 742 33.06 10.21 -11.18
N ARG A 743 33.83 9.90 -10.14
CA ARG A 743 35.28 10.14 -10.10
C ARG A 743 36.00 9.38 -11.22
N ASP A 744 35.66 8.12 -11.43
CA ASP A 744 36.31 7.28 -12.43
C ASP A 744 35.99 7.79 -13.85
N LEU A 745 34.76 8.24 -14.15
CA LEU A 745 34.38 8.85 -15.44
C LEU A 745 35.13 10.17 -15.70
N LEU A 746 35.23 11.04 -14.68
CA LEU A 746 35.97 12.30 -14.78
C LEU A 746 37.47 12.08 -14.99
N ALA A 747 38.05 11.05 -14.34
CA ALA A 747 39.45 10.68 -14.54
C ALA A 747 39.74 10.24 -15.98
N HIS A 748 38.75 9.71 -16.70
CA HIS A 748 38.85 9.36 -18.12
C HIS A 748 38.42 10.51 -19.08
N GLY A 749 38.20 11.71 -18.55
CA GLY A 749 37.95 12.91 -19.35
C GLY A 749 36.49 13.22 -19.66
N ALA A 750 35.52 12.64 -18.94
CA ALA A 750 34.10 12.95 -19.14
C ALA A 750 33.81 14.45 -18.94
N GLN A 751 33.04 15.04 -19.86
CA GLN A 751 32.67 16.45 -19.82
C GLN A 751 31.58 16.73 -18.78
N PHE A 752 31.87 17.66 -17.88
CA PHE A 752 30.98 18.01 -16.78
C PHE A 752 30.13 19.26 -17.04
N ASN A 753 30.42 20.06 -18.07
CA ASN A 753 29.59 21.21 -18.50
C ASN A 753 28.51 20.79 -19.53
N THR A 754 28.17 19.50 -19.56
CA THR A 754 27.14 18.94 -20.46
C THR A 754 25.74 19.28 -19.97
N ARG A 755 24.78 19.38 -20.88
CA ARG A 755 23.37 19.69 -20.58
C ARG A 755 22.47 18.57 -21.06
N ASP A 756 21.55 18.12 -20.20
CA ASP A 756 20.49 17.20 -20.59
C ASP A 756 19.34 17.92 -21.32
N SER A 757 18.28 17.18 -21.67
CA SER A 757 17.09 17.74 -22.34
C SER A 757 16.30 18.75 -21.50
N TRP A 758 16.63 18.95 -20.22
CA TRP A 758 16.09 20.01 -19.36
C TRP A 758 17.09 21.16 -19.13
N GLY A 759 18.20 21.15 -19.86
CA GLY A 759 19.28 22.13 -19.72
C GLY A 759 20.10 21.95 -18.45
N ARG A 760 19.94 20.85 -17.71
CA ARG A 760 20.62 20.63 -16.43
C ARG A 760 22.02 20.10 -16.66
N SER A 761 22.98 20.65 -15.91
CA SER A 761 24.32 20.10 -15.79
C SER A 761 24.42 19.00 -14.72
N PRO A 762 25.47 18.16 -14.71
CA PRO A 762 25.77 17.25 -13.61
C PRO A 762 25.67 17.91 -12.22
N LEU A 763 26.05 19.19 -12.08
CA LEU A 763 25.91 19.94 -10.83
C LEU A 763 24.44 20.20 -10.47
N HIS A 764 23.59 20.52 -11.45
CA HIS A 764 22.15 20.64 -11.22
C HIS A 764 21.52 19.31 -10.78
N VAL A 765 21.94 18.20 -11.38
CA VAL A 765 21.43 16.87 -11.02
C VAL A 765 21.81 16.52 -9.58
N CYS A 766 23.06 16.80 -9.16
CA CYS A 766 23.48 16.63 -7.77
C CYS A 766 22.70 17.56 -6.83
N ALA A 767 22.53 18.82 -7.21
CA ALA A 767 21.83 19.84 -6.44
C ALA A 767 20.33 19.53 -6.25
N GLU A 768 19.66 19.02 -7.28
CA GLU A 768 18.24 18.61 -7.22
C GLU A 768 18.02 17.42 -6.29
N LYS A 769 18.97 16.47 -6.26
CA LYS A 769 18.83 15.23 -5.49
C LYS A 769 19.47 15.28 -4.10
N GLY A 770 20.27 16.30 -3.81
CA GLY A 770 21.05 16.40 -2.57
C GLY A 770 22.24 15.42 -2.52
N HIS A 771 22.77 15.02 -3.66
CA HIS A 771 23.87 14.05 -3.77
C HIS A 771 25.25 14.70 -3.53
N PHE A 772 25.49 15.16 -2.30
CA PHE A 772 26.67 15.96 -1.97
C PHE A 772 28.01 15.20 -2.15
N LEU A 773 28.04 13.87 -1.99
CA LEU A 773 29.25 13.06 -2.20
C LEU A 773 29.67 13.05 -3.68
N SER A 774 28.70 12.95 -4.59
CA SER A 774 28.92 13.07 -6.02
C SER A 774 29.41 14.49 -6.39
N LEU A 775 28.87 15.52 -5.74
CA LEU A 775 29.29 16.91 -5.90
C LEU A 775 30.72 17.15 -5.39
N GLN A 776 31.08 16.60 -4.23
CA GLN A 776 32.45 16.62 -3.70
C GLN A 776 33.43 15.84 -4.58
N ALA A 777 33.01 14.71 -5.16
CA ALA A 777 33.83 13.95 -6.09
C ALA A 777 34.15 14.77 -7.35
N ILE A 778 33.16 15.49 -7.90
CA ILE A 778 33.36 16.43 -9.00
C ILE A 778 34.35 17.53 -8.57
N TRP A 779 34.10 18.20 -7.45
CA TRP A 779 34.97 19.29 -6.97
C TRP A 779 36.42 18.85 -6.75
N ARG A 780 36.65 17.72 -6.05
CA ARG A 780 38.00 17.21 -5.77
C ARG A 780 38.77 16.84 -7.04
N THR A 781 38.08 16.27 -8.03
CA THR A 781 38.71 15.90 -9.30
C THR A 781 39.05 17.14 -10.14
N LEU A 782 38.24 18.19 -10.06
CA LEU A 782 38.44 19.43 -10.81
C LEU A 782 39.45 20.38 -10.16
N LYS A 783 39.63 20.31 -8.83
CA LYS A 783 40.54 21.17 -8.05
C LYS A 783 42.03 21.02 -8.45
N GLY A 784 42.38 20.07 -9.32
CA GLY A 784 43.72 19.90 -9.89
C GLY A 784 43.79 19.78 -11.42
N SER A 785 42.66 19.79 -12.15
CA SER A 785 42.65 19.52 -13.60
C SER A 785 42.75 20.77 -14.48
N GLY A 786 42.54 21.96 -13.91
CA GLY A 786 42.58 23.24 -14.65
C GLY A 786 41.42 23.45 -15.64
N GLN A 787 40.41 22.57 -15.65
CA GLN A 787 39.26 22.71 -16.55
C GLN A 787 38.28 23.80 -16.07
N PRO A 788 37.81 24.71 -16.95
CA PRO A 788 36.91 25.79 -16.56
C PRO A 788 35.54 25.22 -16.15
N THR A 789 35.17 25.44 -14.89
CA THR A 789 33.91 24.94 -14.33
C THR A 789 32.84 26.02 -14.38
N ASP A 790 31.78 25.81 -15.18
CA ASP A 790 30.65 26.74 -15.21
C ASP A 790 29.65 26.39 -14.10
N ILE A 791 29.94 26.89 -12.90
CA ILE A 791 29.11 26.69 -11.70
C ILE A 791 27.85 27.55 -11.76
N GLU A 792 27.85 28.62 -12.56
CA GLU A 792 26.74 29.56 -12.71
C GLU A 792 25.84 29.23 -13.90
N MET A 793 25.99 28.03 -14.47
CA MET A 793 25.18 27.57 -15.59
C MET A 793 23.69 27.61 -15.24
N PHE A 794 22.85 28.16 -16.12
CA PHE A 794 21.39 28.13 -15.95
C PHE A 794 20.75 26.93 -16.65
N ASN A 795 19.84 26.23 -15.97
CA ASN A 795 18.94 25.26 -16.57
C ASN A 795 17.78 25.96 -17.34
N TYR A 796 16.89 25.19 -17.98
CA TYR A 796 15.74 25.78 -18.70
C TYR A 796 14.70 26.45 -17.80
N ASP A 797 14.74 26.18 -16.50
CA ASP A 797 13.96 26.93 -15.51
C ASP A 797 14.59 28.25 -15.10
N GLY A 798 15.79 28.58 -15.63
CA GLY A 798 16.49 29.80 -15.31
C GLY A 798 17.14 29.77 -13.92
N LEU A 799 17.38 28.59 -13.37
CA LEU A 799 18.02 28.39 -12.05
C LEU A 799 19.47 27.95 -12.24
N THR A 800 20.37 28.43 -11.37
CA THR A 800 21.72 27.84 -11.22
C THR A 800 21.67 26.58 -10.34
N PRO A 801 22.75 25.78 -10.25
CA PRO A 801 22.81 24.66 -9.31
C PRO A 801 22.56 25.09 -7.86
N LEU A 802 23.06 26.26 -7.44
CA LEU A 802 22.82 26.79 -6.09
C LEU A 802 21.35 27.12 -5.85
N HIS A 803 20.68 27.78 -6.81
CA HIS A 803 19.24 28.04 -6.73
C HIS A 803 18.43 26.74 -6.63
N THR A 804 18.84 25.72 -7.39
CA THR A 804 18.21 24.40 -7.39
C THR A 804 18.35 23.74 -6.01
N ALA A 805 19.56 23.71 -5.43
CA ALA A 805 19.78 23.14 -4.11
C ALA A 805 18.97 23.85 -3.01
N VAL A 806 18.89 25.19 -3.06
CA VAL A 806 18.10 25.99 -2.10
C VAL A 806 16.60 25.74 -2.24
N LEU A 807 16.08 25.66 -3.48
CA LEU A 807 14.67 25.37 -3.75
C LEU A 807 14.26 24.00 -3.19
N TYR A 808 15.03 22.95 -3.47
CA TYR A 808 14.72 21.61 -2.99
C TYR A 808 14.94 21.45 -1.48
N HIS A 809 15.91 22.15 -0.89
CA HIS A 809 16.05 22.21 0.57
C HIS A 809 14.80 22.82 1.23
N ASN A 810 14.31 23.94 0.69
CA ASN A 810 13.09 24.58 1.19
C ASN A 810 11.88 23.65 1.11
N SER A 811 11.72 22.92 0.00
CA SER A 811 10.66 21.92 -0.14
C SER A 811 10.72 20.84 0.96
N VAL A 812 11.91 20.36 1.34
CA VAL A 812 12.06 19.37 2.44
C VAL A 812 11.74 19.98 3.81
N VAL A 813 12.09 21.25 4.04
CA VAL A 813 11.78 21.95 5.29
C VAL A 813 10.27 22.21 5.42
N GLU A 814 9.61 22.55 4.32
CA GLU A 814 8.16 22.69 4.25
C GLU A 814 7.46 21.36 4.51
N GLU A 815 7.95 20.26 3.92
CA GLU A 815 7.47 18.90 4.17
C GLU A 815 7.58 18.55 5.66
N LEU A 816 8.75 18.73 6.28
CA LEU A 816 8.95 18.52 7.72
C LEU A 816 7.98 19.33 8.60
N ARG A 817 7.62 20.54 8.17
CA ARG A 817 6.72 21.43 8.92
C ARG A 817 5.25 21.00 8.83
N ARG A 818 4.83 20.41 7.71
CA ARG A 818 3.44 19.99 7.46
C ARG A 818 3.09 18.65 8.11
N LEU A 819 4.07 17.92 8.61
CA LEU A 819 3.84 16.62 9.23
C LEU A 819 3.17 16.77 10.59
N GLU A 820 1.91 16.34 10.68
CA GLU A 820 1.20 16.14 11.94
C GLU A 820 1.40 14.70 12.42
N SER A 821 2.11 14.52 13.54
CA SER A 821 2.42 13.22 14.15
C SER A 821 3.15 12.18 13.25
N PRO A 822 4.30 12.53 12.62
CA PRO A 822 5.06 11.59 11.80
C PRO A 822 5.78 10.51 12.63
N CYS A 823 5.80 9.26 12.16
CA CYS A 823 6.63 8.21 12.77
C CYS A 823 8.13 8.48 12.59
N SER A 824 8.94 7.96 13.53
CA SER A 824 10.34 8.38 13.77
C SER A 824 11.26 8.29 12.55
N TYR A 825 11.08 7.29 11.70
CA TYR A 825 11.89 7.14 10.49
C TYR A 825 11.59 8.21 9.41
N MET A 826 10.41 8.86 9.34
CA MET A 826 10.13 9.93 8.35
C MET A 826 10.97 11.10 8.71
N VAL A 827 10.90 11.42 10.00
CA VAL A 827 11.62 12.53 10.59
C VAL A 827 13.11 12.27 10.38
N MET A 828 13.62 11.07 10.67
CA MET A 828 15.01 10.71 10.41
C MET A 828 15.40 10.84 8.93
N HIS A 829 14.61 10.30 8.00
CA HIS A 829 14.92 10.33 6.57
C HIS A 829 14.85 11.74 5.99
N LEU A 830 13.85 12.54 6.36
CA LEU A 830 13.72 13.94 5.94
C LEU A 830 14.81 14.81 6.58
N VAL A 831 15.19 14.57 7.84
CA VAL A 831 16.35 15.22 8.48
C VAL A 831 17.64 14.86 7.76
N GLN A 832 17.82 13.60 7.35
CA GLN A 832 18.98 13.18 6.57
C GLN A 832 19.01 13.85 5.20
N ARG A 833 17.88 13.89 4.48
CA ARG A 833 17.77 14.60 3.18
C ARG A 833 18.07 16.09 3.34
N LYS A 834 17.50 16.72 4.38
CA LYS A 834 17.77 18.11 4.73
C LYS A 834 19.26 18.35 4.93
N HIS A 835 19.94 17.51 5.72
CA HIS A 835 21.39 17.58 5.92
C HIS A 835 22.16 17.42 4.60
N SER A 836 21.80 16.45 3.76
CA SER A 836 22.43 16.24 2.45
C SER A 836 22.31 17.46 1.53
N PHE A 837 21.19 18.17 1.56
CA PHE A 837 21.04 19.43 0.82
C PHE A 837 21.88 20.56 1.43
N VAL A 838 21.96 20.68 2.76
CA VAL A 838 22.85 21.66 3.42
C VAL A 838 24.30 21.46 3.00
N GLU A 839 24.78 20.22 3.01
CA GLU A 839 26.14 19.89 2.55
C GLU A 839 26.33 20.12 1.05
N SER A 840 25.29 19.91 0.23
CA SER A 840 25.32 20.26 -1.20
C SER A 840 25.47 21.77 -1.40
N ILE A 841 24.73 22.58 -0.64
CA ILE A 841 24.78 24.05 -0.68
C ILE A 841 26.16 24.54 -0.25
N LYS A 842 26.69 24.06 0.88
CA LYS A 842 28.04 24.41 1.34
C LYS A 842 29.10 24.02 0.32
N THR A 843 28.99 22.83 -0.28
CA THR A 843 29.95 22.39 -1.30
C THR A 843 29.88 23.27 -2.55
N LEU A 844 28.69 23.66 -3.02
CA LEU A 844 28.55 24.59 -4.15
C LEU A 844 29.14 25.98 -3.85
N LEU A 845 28.95 26.48 -2.63
CA LEU A 845 29.57 27.74 -2.19
C LEU A 845 31.10 27.63 -2.15
N LEU A 846 31.64 26.51 -1.64
CA LEU A 846 33.07 26.21 -1.67
C LEU A 846 33.63 26.07 -3.09
N MET A 847 32.81 25.64 -4.05
CA MET A 847 33.18 25.62 -5.46
C MET A 847 33.24 27.02 -6.07
N GLY A 848 32.64 28.03 -5.44
CA GLY A 848 32.62 29.42 -5.91
C GLY A 848 31.27 29.88 -6.47
N ALA A 849 30.17 29.18 -6.13
CA ALA A 849 28.83 29.61 -6.54
C ALA A 849 28.48 31.00 -5.95
N SER A 850 27.97 31.89 -6.79
CA SER A 850 27.66 33.27 -6.43
C SER A 850 26.28 33.39 -5.80
N LEU A 851 26.23 34.02 -4.62
CA LEU A 851 24.98 34.36 -3.95
C LEU A 851 24.25 35.57 -4.59
N ALA A 852 24.97 36.36 -5.40
CA ALA A 852 24.43 37.56 -6.05
C ALA A 852 23.72 37.26 -7.37
N THR A 853 23.92 36.05 -7.92
CA THR A 853 23.27 35.63 -9.16
C THR A 853 21.76 35.59 -8.97
N LYS A 854 21.03 36.13 -9.96
CA LYS A 854 19.56 36.13 -9.98
C LYS A 854 19.06 35.05 -10.93
N ASP A 855 17.97 34.40 -10.55
CA ASP A 855 17.27 33.52 -11.46
C ASP A 855 16.67 34.29 -12.66
N LEU A 856 16.53 33.61 -13.80
CA LEU A 856 16.12 34.27 -15.06
C LEU A 856 14.61 34.54 -15.15
N LYS A 857 13.77 33.91 -14.30
CA LYS A 857 12.31 34.06 -14.38
C LYS A 857 11.79 35.17 -13.47
N SER A 858 12.27 35.23 -12.23
CA SER A 858 11.77 36.13 -11.19
C SER A 858 12.78 37.15 -10.68
N GLY A 859 14.05 37.03 -11.06
CA GLY A 859 15.11 37.92 -10.59
C GLY A 859 15.44 37.74 -9.10
N ARG A 860 15.05 36.61 -8.51
CA ARG A 860 15.30 36.22 -7.12
C ARG A 860 16.72 35.69 -6.99
N THR A 861 17.36 36.06 -5.88
CA THR A 861 18.59 35.40 -5.41
C THR A 861 18.25 34.25 -4.47
N CYS A 862 19.23 33.43 -4.10
CA CYS A 862 19.05 32.38 -3.09
C CYS A 862 18.54 32.91 -1.74
N LEU A 863 18.89 34.15 -1.36
CA LEU A 863 18.38 34.79 -0.14
C LEU A 863 16.88 35.10 -0.23
N HIS A 864 16.36 35.44 -1.42
CA HIS A 864 14.93 35.64 -1.62
C HIS A 864 14.16 34.32 -1.46
N MET A 865 14.69 33.21 -2.00
CA MET A 865 14.11 31.88 -1.83
C MET A 865 14.14 31.45 -0.35
N ALA A 866 15.23 31.68 0.37
CA ALA A 866 15.29 31.40 1.81
C ALA A 866 14.28 32.26 2.62
N ALA A 867 14.04 33.51 2.20
CA ALA A 867 13.07 34.42 2.80
C ALA A 867 11.61 34.02 2.58
N GLU A 868 11.29 33.43 1.43
CA GLU A 868 9.95 32.91 1.11
C GLU A 868 9.46 31.85 2.10
N GLU A 869 10.37 31.02 2.62
CA GLU A 869 10.05 29.98 3.60
C GLU A 869 10.41 30.33 5.05
N ALA A 870 10.86 31.58 5.29
CA ALA A 870 11.47 32.01 6.54
C ALA A 870 12.45 30.97 7.13
N ASN A 871 13.30 30.43 6.25
CA ASN A 871 14.24 29.35 6.54
C ASN A 871 15.51 29.89 7.20
N LEU A 872 15.53 29.90 8.53
CA LEU A 872 16.61 30.51 9.33
C LEU A 872 17.97 29.86 9.07
N GLU A 873 18.03 28.53 8.94
CA GLU A 873 19.29 27.80 8.73
C GLU A 873 19.94 28.18 7.40
N LEU A 874 19.17 28.28 6.32
CA LEU A 874 19.71 28.75 5.04
C LEU A 874 20.13 30.21 5.10
N MET A 875 19.36 31.07 5.78
CA MET A 875 19.74 32.46 5.95
C MET A 875 21.06 32.58 6.70
N GLU A 876 21.24 31.83 7.80
CA GLU A 876 22.49 31.80 8.57
C GLU A 876 23.67 31.31 7.71
N ILE A 877 23.51 30.20 6.98
CA ILE A 877 24.55 29.69 6.06
C ILE A 877 24.93 30.74 5.01
N ILE A 878 23.93 31.45 4.46
CA ILE A 878 24.15 32.53 3.47
C ILE A 878 24.86 33.71 4.12
N PHE A 879 24.48 34.11 5.34
CA PHE A 879 25.07 35.24 6.04
C PHE A 879 26.50 34.98 6.51
N ASP A 880 26.84 33.74 6.82
CA ASP A 880 28.19 33.30 7.15
C ASP A 880 29.16 33.36 5.95
N GLN A 881 28.66 33.51 4.71
CA GLN A 881 29.52 33.64 3.54
C GLN A 881 30.10 35.05 3.40
N PRO A 882 31.34 35.17 2.87
CA PRO A 882 31.90 36.46 2.49
C PRO A 882 31.02 37.12 1.42
N HIS A 883 30.84 38.43 1.52
CA HIS A 883 29.99 39.26 0.63
C HIS A 883 28.47 39.03 0.74
N SER A 884 27.98 38.31 1.76
CA SER A 884 26.54 38.11 2.02
C SER A 884 25.75 39.41 2.23
N LEU A 885 26.40 40.49 2.66
CA LEU A 885 25.74 41.79 2.87
C LEU A 885 25.33 42.48 1.56
N SER A 886 26.00 42.20 0.44
CA SER A 886 25.70 42.88 -0.84
C SER A 886 24.38 42.41 -1.46
N ILE A 887 23.83 41.29 -0.99
CA ILE A 887 22.59 40.70 -1.55
C ILE A 887 21.34 41.04 -0.73
N VAL A 888 21.48 41.62 0.46
CA VAL A 888 20.38 41.81 1.43
C VAL A 888 19.29 42.76 0.93
N ASN A 889 19.68 43.76 0.14
CA ASN A 889 18.77 44.76 -0.42
C ASN A 889 18.60 44.62 -1.94
N VAL A 890 19.05 43.51 -2.53
CA VAL A 890 18.83 43.23 -3.94
C VAL A 890 17.33 43.07 -4.20
N LYS A 891 16.84 43.64 -5.31
CA LYS A 891 15.43 43.56 -5.71
C LYS A 891 15.18 42.47 -6.75
N THR A 892 14.05 41.78 -6.64
CA THR A 892 13.48 40.93 -7.70
C THR A 892 13.03 41.74 -8.92
N PHE A 893 12.57 41.08 -9.98
CA PHE A 893 11.93 41.77 -11.11
C PHE A 893 10.62 42.49 -10.74
N SER A 894 9.95 42.07 -9.66
CA SER A 894 8.81 42.78 -9.06
C SER A 894 9.24 43.90 -8.08
N GLY A 895 10.53 44.14 -7.91
CA GLY A 895 11.05 45.18 -7.02
C GLY A 895 11.10 44.80 -5.53
N ASN A 896 10.71 43.58 -5.16
CA ASN A 896 10.70 43.12 -3.78
C ASN A 896 12.13 42.79 -3.32
N THR A 897 12.51 43.25 -2.13
CA THR A 897 13.73 42.77 -1.45
C THR A 897 13.40 41.50 -0.63
N PRO A 898 14.40 40.75 -0.13
CA PRO A 898 14.16 39.64 0.81
C PRO A 898 13.33 40.08 2.03
N LEU A 899 13.49 41.33 2.48
CA LEU A 899 12.70 41.90 3.57
C LEU A 899 11.22 42.08 3.22
N HIS A 900 10.88 42.42 1.97
CA HIS A 900 9.49 42.45 1.50
C HIS A 900 8.88 41.05 1.55
N ILE A 901 9.58 40.06 1.00
CA ILE A 901 9.12 38.65 0.94
C ILE A 901 8.89 38.09 2.34
N ALA A 902 9.85 38.23 3.25
CA ALA A 902 9.70 37.75 4.63
C ALA A 902 8.57 38.48 5.38
N SER A 903 8.34 39.77 5.07
CA SER A 903 7.27 40.56 5.69
C SER A 903 5.89 40.14 5.19
N SER A 904 5.74 39.68 3.95
CA SER A 904 4.45 39.25 3.39
C SER A 904 3.95 37.88 3.86
N LEU A 905 4.75 37.11 4.60
CA LEU A 905 4.35 35.78 5.08
C LEU A 905 3.15 35.86 6.04
N GLN A 906 2.22 34.92 5.92
CA GLN A 906 1.01 34.86 6.74
C GLN A 906 1.21 33.94 7.95
N ASN A 907 1.19 34.50 9.16
CA ASN A 907 1.23 33.77 10.44
C ASN A 907 2.36 32.72 10.58
N HIS A 908 3.50 32.96 9.94
CA HIS A 908 4.62 32.01 9.97
C HIS A 908 5.42 32.12 11.29
N HIS A 909 5.59 31.00 12.00
CA HIS A 909 6.18 30.98 13.35
C HIS A 909 7.64 31.51 13.42
N THR A 910 8.45 31.34 12.37
CA THR A 910 9.81 31.90 12.29
C THR A 910 9.89 33.29 11.66
N GLN A 911 8.76 33.87 11.21
CA GLN A 911 8.75 35.15 10.47
C GLN A 911 9.47 36.27 11.22
N VAL A 912 9.19 36.41 12.52
CA VAL A 912 9.79 37.43 13.38
C VAL A 912 11.31 37.29 13.40
N LYS A 913 11.82 36.05 13.52
CA LYS A 913 13.26 35.76 13.54
C LYS A 913 13.90 36.04 12.19
N ALA A 914 13.25 35.65 11.09
CA ALA A 914 13.75 35.89 9.73
C ALA A 914 13.84 37.40 9.42
N VAL A 915 12.79 38.17 9.73
CA VAL A 915 12.80 39.64 9.57
C VAL A 915 13.87 40.27 10.46
N THR A 916 14.03 39.80 11.69
CA THR A 916 15.09 40.30 12.60
C THR A 916 16.47 40.01 12.04
N LEU A 917 16.70 38.83 11.48
CA LEU A 917 17.98 38.43 10.90
C LEU A 917 18.32 39.28 9.66
N LEU A 918 17.35 39.54 8.80
CA LEU A 918 17.51 40.44 7.64
C LEU A 918 17.82 41.87 8.09
N MET A 919 17.10 42.40 9.08
CA MET A 919 17.33 43.74 9.63
C MET A 919 18.71 43.88 10.28
N ARG A 920 19.17 42.85 11.02
CA ARG A 920 20.51 42.83 11.65
C ARG A 920 21.64 42.84 10.62
N ASN A 921 21.42 42.26 9.45
CA ASN A 921 22.39 42.20 8.36
C ASN A 921 22.21 43.34 7.33
N GLY A 922 21.59 44.46 7.72
CA GLY A 922 21.52 45.68 6.90
C GLY A 922 20.31 45.78 5.97
N GLY A 923 19.23 45.02 6.23
CA GLY A 923 17.97 45.15 5.52
C GLY A 923 17.34 46.54 5.68
N GLU A 924 16.96 47.17 4.57
CA GLU A 924 16.41 48.52 4.55
C GLU A 924 14.87 48.52 4.59
N PRO A 925 14.23 48.87 5.73
CA PRO A 925 12.77 48.88 5.85
C PRO A 925 12.11 50.04 5.09
N GLY A 926 12.88 51.06 4.69
CA GLY A 926 12.42 52.23 3.94
C GLY A 926 12.37 52.02 2.43
N THR A 927 12.88 50.91 1.92
CA THR A 927 12.97 50.63 0.49
C THR A 927 11.61 50.19 -0.04
N ARG A 928 11.18 50.76 -1.18
CA ARG A 928 9.88 50.43 -1.82
C ARG A 928 10.04 49.46 -3.00
N ASN A 929 9.05 48.60 -3.18
CA ASN A 929 8.93 47.73 -4.36
C ASN A 929 8.38 48.50 -5.59
N LEU A 930 8.15 47.81 -6.73
CA LEU A 930 7.62 48.45 -7.93
C LEU A 930 6.17 48.91 -7.79
N GLU A 931 5.40 48.29 -6.89
CA GLU A 931 4.04 48.70 -6.54
C GLU A 931 4.01 49.86 -5.54
N ASN A 932 5.18 50.44 -5.24
CA ASN A 932 5.36 51.55 -4.31
C ASN A 932 4.98 51.20 -2.86
N GLU A 933 5.10 49.93 -2.46
CA GLU A 933 4.80 49.45 -1.11
C GLU A 933 6.08 49.32 -0.27
N LEU A 934 5.98 49.58 1.04
CA LEU A 934 7.02 49.31 2.03
C LEU A 934 6.85 47.90 2.61
N PRO A 935 7.93 47.24 3.10
CA PRO A 935 7.82 45.96 3.81
C PRO A 935 6.79 45.99 4.94
N SER A 936 6.68 47.10 5.66
CA SER A 936 5.72 47.27 6.77
C SER A 936 4.26 47.27 6.33
N GLN A 937 3.97 47.60 5.07
CA GLN A 937 2.62 47.61 4.50
C GLN A 937 2.18 46.20 4.09
N LEU A 938 3.13 45.35 3.68
CA LEU A 938 2.90 43.95 3.30
C LEU A 938 2.64 42.99 4.48
N VAL A 939 2.90 43.44 5.71
CA VAL A 939 2.74 42.59 6.90
C VAL A 939 1.28 42.22 7.11
N SER A 940 0.99 40.92 7.28
CA SER A 940 -0.35 40.43 7.58
C SER A 940 -0.87 40.94 8.93
N GLY A 941 -2.19 40.84 9.16
CA GLY A 941 -2.79 41.05 10.48
C GLY A 941 -2.35 39.98 11.50
N GLY A 942 -2.62 40.21 12.79
CA GLY A 942 -2.40 39.23 13.86
C GLY A 942 -1.18 39.50 14.77
N PRO A 943 -0.99 38.69 15.84
CA PRO A 943 0.03 38.92 16.87
C PRO A 943 1.47 38.87 16.35
N ILE A 944 1.75 37.99 15.39
CA ILE A 944 3.08 37.88 14.74
C ILE A 944 3.34 39.11 13.87
N GLY A 945 2.35 39.52 13.06
CA GLY A 945 2.46 40.71 12.21
C GLY A 945 2.68 42.00 13.00
N GLN A 946 2.06 42.15 14.17
CA GLN A 946 2.31 43.30 15.05
C GLN A 946 3.78 43.37 15.51
N LYS A 947 4.39 42.23 15.87
CA LYS A 947 5.81 42.16 16.24
C LYS A 947 6.72 42.52 15.06
N VAL A 948 6.42 42.00 13.86
CA VAL A 948 7.15 42.35 12.63
C VAL A 948 7.08 43.85 12.35
N ARG A 949 5.90 44.48 12.47
CA ARG A 949 5.76 45.94 12.29
C ARG A 949 6.55 46.75 13.33
N GLN A 950 6.69 46.27 14.56
CA GLN A 950 7.52 46.92 15.57
C GLN A 950 9.01 46.87 15.23
N ILE A 951 9.50 45.72 14.73
CA ILE A 951 10.89 45.54 14.31
C ILE A 951 11.23 46.48 13.13
N LEU A 952 10.35 46.54 12.12
CA LEU A 952 10.53 47.40 10.94
C LEU A 952 10.53 48.90 11.25
N LYS A 953 9.95 49.32 12.39
CA LYS A 953 9.94 50.73 12.86
C LYS A 953 11.20 51.15 13.64
N GLY A 954 12.20 50.27 13.79
CA GLY A 954 13.49 50.60 14.41
C GLY A 954 13.63 50.25 15.90
N ASN A 955 12.66 49.55 16.50
CA ASN A 955 12.75 49.09 17.90
C ASN A 955 13.56 47.78 18.02
N ILE A 956 14.81 47.77 17.55
CA ILE A 956 15.70 46.59 17.63
C ILE A 956 16.19 46.34 19.08
N CYS A 957 16.04 47.31 20.00
CA CYS A 957 16.56 47.24 21.37
C CYS A 957 15.75 46.42 22.40
N MET A 958 14.67 45.72 22.02
CA MET A 958 13.76 45.05 22.99
C MET A 958 13.65 43.53 22.83
N LEU A 959 14.71 42.84 22.43
CA LEU A 959 14.75 41.36 22.39
C LEU A 959 16.13 40.83 22.82
N LYS A 960 16.38 40.86 24.12
CA LYS A 960 17.27 39.92 24.82
C LYS A 960 16.41 38.87 25.50
#